data_AF-A0A8W8KMD4-F1
#
_entry.id   AF-A0A8W8KMD4-F1
#
_cell.length_a   1.000
_cell.length_b   1.000
_cell.length_c   1.000
_cell.angle_alpha   90.00
_cell.angle_beta   90.00
_cell.angle_gamma   90.00
#
_symmetry.space_group_name_H-M   'P 1'
#
loop_
_entity.id
_entity.type
_entity.pdbx_description
1 polymer ?
#
loop_
_entity_poly.entity_id
_entity_poly.type
_entity_poly.pdbx_seq_one_letter_code
_entity_poly.pdbx_strand_id
1 'polypeptide(L)'
;MYQPRGLGGMTWLLFLLVASYAYANSNIKVVLNSNIELSLNPEGISQKQGYGPQPSERQGYGQRSPRKQGYGPVVEFNPRRYNETTTRRNPYSADTEDTGNYNSHIRRRSRLPDPNQEMLLKIPATSNCRCYNDDPVQGRIRYKTHLGWLQNSRRRRRGAEEEEEEEDEDDDDDEDCDFAKRLTCDYTSKFRTIDGSCNNLAHPYWGMAETPLIRFLCSVYEDGMSAPRSRGKFGPLPEPREIRLKVHDRSRPRHELKKFTHYLMFFGQMLSHDLQENVKSETPDGEDLDCCGIHRSDLNCIMRLRIRGDDPFYGPFGVRCLNFARSEASPDLNCNSKVRQTITEYTMYIDGSSFYGSNEEDYPDLRTFTGGLLTTQDHPHGEGELMPPTDEPEDGCRETTFKCFHSGDGRVNQQAPLIAQHTLWLREHNRLARKLAELYPGWDDERLFQEARKIVGAMFQHITYTEYLPLILGDDIMDLFQLRPLPKGSFFEGYDACVHPGIRQGFFVAAFRFGHSMINDFVGFQPASGDYRRDRLRDIFNIPDHLYQREGIEQTIRGLYLERSQSVDRLKSVEVLNHLFEIGPGTGSDLISININRGRDHAIPPYMSYRKMCNLYTTNKFSGLVDHTQDVRELLAETYDHVNDIDLFTGAVSETPLDGALVGPTLACIIGLQFKALKVGDRFYYENNEPFAGFRLSQIDQIKKTTLAQVICRNMNIGKIQKNVFIHGLPEVDCADIQDDIDLTHWADPTP
;
A
#
# COMPACT_ATOMS: atom_id res chain seq x y z
N MET A 1 17.29 18.66 48.38
CA MET A 1 17.94 18.23 49.64
C MET A 1 17.42 16.87 50.06
N TYR A 2 18.10 16.22 51.01
CA TYR A 2 17.92 14.83 51.42
C TYR A 2 16.48 14.41 51.82
N GLN A 3 16.15 13.17 51.45
CA GLN A 3 15.17 12.28 52.09
C GLN A 3 15.49 12.08 53.60
N PRO A 4 14.57 11.62 54.49
CA PRO A 4 14.26 10.17 54.50
C PRO A 4 12.89 9.70 55.10
N ARG A 5 12.50 8.46 54.74
CA ARG A 5 11.78 7.41 55.53
C ARG A 5 10.45 7.75 56.28
N GLY A 6 9.42 6.90 56.30
CA GLY A 6 9.22 5.58 55.67
C GLY A 6 8.18 4.70 56.41
N LEU A 7 7.94 3.49 55.90
CA LEU A 7 7.22 2.33 56.51
C LEU A 7 5.69 2.41 56.79
N GLY A 8 4.95 1.42 56.26
CA GLY A 8 4.02 0.61 57.09
C GLY A 8 2.56 0.37 56.63
N GLY A 9 2.25 -0.84 56.15
CA GLY A 9 0.89 -1.41 56.04
C GLY A 9 0.05 -0.93 54.83
N MET A 10 -0.81 -1.71 54.14
CA MET A 10 -1.63 -2.91 54.48
C MET A 10 -2.67 -2.64 55.59
N THR A 11 -3.99 -2.89 55.43
CA THR A 11 -4.74 -3.52 54.32
C THR A 11 -6.28 -3.31 54.42
N TRP A 12 -7.00 -3.53 53.30
CA TRP A 12 -8.44 -3.91 53.16
C TRP A 12 -9.59 -3.09 53.80
N LEU A 13 -10.20 -2.22 52.96
CA LEU A 13 -11.61 -2.27 52.48
C LEU A 13 -12.82 -1.98 53.42
N LEU A 14 -13.50 -0.86 53.12
CA LEU A 14 -14.94 -0.56 53.32
C LEU A 14 -15.32 0.47 52.23
N PHE A 15 -16.18 0.21 51.23
CA PHE A 15 -17.65 0.10 51.29
C PHE A 15 -18.37 1.20 52.09
N LEU A 16 -18.77 2.30 51.41
CA LEU A 16 -20.19 2.54 51.03
C LEU A 16 -20.41 3.91 50.35
N LEU A 17 -21.52 4.00 49.59
CA LEU A 17 -22.15 5.25 49.12
C LEU A 17 -22.86 5.98 50.28
N VAL A 18 -22.99 7.32 50.20
CA VAL A 18 -24.25 8.11 50.36
C VAL A 18 -23.99 9.63 50.49
N ALA A 19 -24.89 10.44 49.91
CA ALA A 19 -25.15 11.89 50.15
C ALA A 19 -24.11 12.96 49.70
N SER A 20 -24.49 14.21 49.34
CA SER A 20 -25.79 14.80 48.91
C SER A 20 -25.64 16.28 48.45
N TYR A 21 -26.39 16.70 47.41
CA TYR A 21 -26.93 18.08 47.12
C TYR A 21 -25.90 19.26 46.97
N ALA A 22 -26.10 20.35 46.20
CA ALA A 22 -27.18 20.95 45.37
C ALA A 22 -26.49 21.82 44.25
N TYR A 23 -27.05 22.70 43.38
CA TYR A 23 -28.38 23.21 42.93
C TYR A 23 -28.10 23.91 41.54
N ALA A 24 -28.89 23.82 40.46
CA ALA A 24 -30.18 24.47 40.11
C ALA A 24 -30.19 26.04 40.12
N ASN A 25 -30.80 26.78 39.17
CA ASN A 25 -31.37 26.50 37.82
C ASN A 25 -31.84 27.83 37.13
N SER A 26 -31.93 27.93 35.78
CA SER A 26 -32.74 28.98 35.09
C SER A 26 -33.03 28.79 33.57
N ASN A 27 -34.31 28.51 33.23
CA ASN A 27 -35.18 29.18 32.23
C ASN A 27 -34.79 29.32 30.72
N ILE A 28 -35.68 29.24 29.70
CA ILE A 28 -37.16 29.04 29.64
C ILE A 28 -37.66 28.53 28.25
N LYS A 29 -38.77 27.76 28.24
CA LYS A 29 -39.79 27.41 27.18
C LYS A 29 -39.51 27.56 25.65
N VAL A 30 -39.92 26.53 24.90
CA VAL A 30 -40.95 26.60 23.80
C VAL A 30 -41.88 25.36 23.92
N VAL A 31 -43.06 25.36 23.27
CA VAL A 31 -44.15 24.37 23.38
C VAL A 31 -44.46 23.71 22.02
N LEU A 32 -44.86 22.43 22.00
CA LEU A 32 -45.83 21.89 21.02
C LEU A 32 -46.52 20.63 21.56
N ASN A 33 -47.72 20.32 21.05
CA ASN A 33 -48.67 19.39 21.68
C ASN A 33 -48.82 18.05 20.91
N SER A 34 -48.76 16.97 21.70
CA SER A 34 -49.63 15.77 21.67
C SER A 34 -50.46 15.41 20.42
N ASN A 35 -50.35 14.13 20.02
CA ASN A 35 -51.44 13.18 20.26
C ASN A 35 -50.90 11.73 20.38
N ILE A 36 -51.54 10.93 21.22
CA ILE A 36 -51.22 9.52 21.50
C ILE A 36 -52.55 8.77 21.50
N GLU A 37 -52.60 7.56 20.93
CA GLU A 37 -53.45 6.53 21.52
C GLU A 37 -52.86 5.11 21.31
N LEU A 38 -52.95 4.30 22.36
CA LEU A 38 -52.46 2.93 22.45
C LEU A 38 -53.54 2.15 23.22
N SER A 39 -53.97 0.99 22.69
CA SER A 39 -54.96 0.14 23.34
C SER A 39 -54.64 -1.35 23.09
N LEU A 40 -55.09 -2.21 23.99
CA LEU A 40 -54.62 -3.60 24.14
C LEU A 40 -55.80 -4.59 24.26
N ASN A 41 -55.57 -5.82 23.75
CA ASN A 41 -56.20 -7.08 24.20
C ASN A 41 -57.73 -7.27 23.97
N PRO A 42 -58.29 -8.47 24.20
CA PRO A 42 -57.76 -9.81 23.86
C PRO A 42 -58.82 -10.81 23.29
N GLU A 43 -58.35 -12.00 22.90
CA GLU A 43 -59.01 -13.34 22.92
C GLU A 43 -60.40 -13.64 22.30
N GLY A 44 -60.51 -14.82 21.68
CA GLY A 44 -61.76 -15.46 21.24
C GLY A 44 -61.54 -16.85 20.59
N ILE A 45 -62.22 -17.89 21.06
CA ILE A 45 -61.95 -19.32 20.76
C ILE A 45 -63.10 -19.98 19.96
N SER A 46 -62.80 -20.77 18.90
CA SER A 46 -63.55 -22.03 18.59
C SER A 46 -62.98 -22.90 17.44
N GLN A 47 -62.62 -24.17 17.75
CA GLN A 47 -62.98 -25.46 17.07
C GLN A 47 -62.98 -25.66 15.53
N LYS A 48 -62.74 -26.85 14.92
CA LYS A 48 -62.05 -28.14 15.27
C LYS A 48 -62.08 -29.10 14.03
N GLN A 49 -61.32 -30.22 14.05
CA GLN A 49 -61.32 -31.37 13.09
C GLN A 49 -60.68 -31.10 11.69
N GLY A 50 -60.07 -32.08 10.99
CA GLY A 50 -59.65 -33.44 11.39
C GLY A 50 -59.11 -34.31 10.22
N TYR A 51 -58.22 -35.28 10.53
CA TYR A 51 -57.78 -36.48 9.78
C TYR A 51 -57.43 -36.45 8.26
N GLY A 52 -56.28 -37.06 7.91
CA GLY A 52 -56.10 -37.75 6.61
C GLY A 52 -54.63 -38.06 6.24
N PRO A 53 -54.24 -39.29 5.82
CA PRO A 53 -52.83 -39.67 5.64
C PRO A 53 -52.31 -39.72 4.18
N GLN A 54 -51.03 -40.10 4.04
CA GLN A 54 -50.31 -40.41 2.80
C GLN A 54 -50.98 -41.49 1.93
N PRO A 55 -50.51 -41.66 0.68
CA PRO A 55 -49.77 -42.90 0.40
C PRO A 55 -48.40 -42.71 -0.28
N SER A 56 -47.61 -43.78 -0.25
CA SER A 56 -46.30 -43.93 -0.91
C SER A 56 -46.39 -44.82 -2.17
N GLU A 57 -45.22 -45.26 -2.70
CA GLU A 57 -45.01 -46.26 -3.77
C GLU A 57 -44.99 -45.73 -5.23
N ARG A 58 -44.23 -46.29 -6.21
CA ARG A 58 -43.06 -47.21 -6.18
C ARG A 58 -42.27 -47.17 -7.52
N GLN A 59 -40.98 -47.54 -7.43
CA GLN A 59 -40.13 -48.30 -8.39
C GLN A 59 -40.33 -48.20 -9.92
N GLY A 60 -39.22 -47.96 -10.65
CA GLY A 60 -39.04 -48.32 -12.06
C GLY A 60 -37.55 -48.51 -12.41
N TYR A 61 -37.17 -49.65 -13.00
CA TYR A 61 -35.77 -50.05 -13.25
C TYR A 61 -35.56 -50.51 -14.72
N GLY A 62 -34.39 -50.22 -15.31
CA GLY A 62 -33.94 -50.74 -16.62
C GLY A 62 -32.89 -49.83 -17.28
N GLN A 63 -31.57 -50.06 -17.18
CA GLN A 63 -30.70 -51.13 -17.75
C GLN A 63 -30.23 -50.95 -19.21
N ARG A 64 -28.92 -50.64 -19.34
CA ARG A 64 -27.91 -51.16 -20.32
C ARG A 64 -27.92 -50.72 -21.81
N SER A 65 -26.90 -49.92 -22.17
CA SER A 65 -25.74 -50.18 -23.10
C SER A 65 -25.87 -51.20 -24.26
N PRO A 66 -25.10 -51.08 -25.40
CA PRO A 66 -23.67 -50.67 -25.42
C PRO A 66 -23.07 -49.92 -26.67
N ARG A 67 -21.80 -49.49 -26.48
CA ARG A 67 -20.67 -49.20 -27.42
C ARG A 67 -20.82 -49.37 -28.95
N LYS A 68 -20.11 -48.49 -29.70
CA LYS A 68 -19.12 -48.89 -30.75
C LYS A 68 -18.05 -47.81 -31.03
N GLN A 69 -16.99 -48.18 -31.75
CA GLN A 69 -15.83 -47.35 -32.15
C GLN A 69 -15.84 -47.07 -33.67
N GLY A 70 -15.09 -46.05 -34.14
CA GLY A 70 -14.88 -45.79 -35.57
C GLY A 70 -13.70 -44.82 -35.84
N TYR A 71 -12.91 -45.09 -36.87
CA TYR A 71 -11.67 -44.36 -37.25
C TYR A 71 -11.96 -43.09 -38.10
N GLY A 72 -10.95 -42.24 -38.28
CA GLY A 72 -10.93 -41.14 -39.28
C GLY A 72 -10.74 -41.62 -40.73
N PRO A 73 -10.47 -40.73 -41.70
CA PRO A 73 -9.14 -40.10 -41.77
C PRO A 73 -9.12 -38.62 -42.26
N VAL A 74 -7.90 -38.12 -42.53
CA VAL A 74 -7.53 -36.75 -42.97
C VAL A 74 -7.78 -36.52 -44.47
N VAL A 75 -8.16 -35.29 -44.84
CA VAL A 75 -7.84 -34.66 -46.16
C VAL A 75 -7.50 -33.18 -45.93
N GLU A 76 -6.38 -32.71 -46.48
CA GLU A 76 -6.01 -31.28 -46.52
C GLU A 76 -6.64 -30.58 -47.74
N PHE A 77 -6.98 -29.29 -47.64
CA PHE A 77 -7.03 -28.41 -48.83
C PHE A 77 -6.81 -26.93 -48.52
N ASN A 78 -5.99 -26.30 -49.36
CA ASN A 78 -5.61 -24.88 -49.46
C ASN A 78 -5.04 -24.73 -50.90
N PRO A 79 -4.95 -23.55 -51.56
CA PRO A 79 -5.22 -22.20 -51.06
C PRO A 79 -5.82 -21.16 -52.06
N ARG A 80 -5.93 -19.90 -51.58
CA ARG A 80 -5.81 -18.60 -52.30
C ARG A 80 -6.96 -18.03 -53.18
N ARG A 81 -7.42 -16.85 -52.73
CA ARG A 81 -7.63 -15.55 -53.44
C ARG A 81 -8.65 -15.44 -54.59
N TYR A 82 -9.51 -14.42 -54.50
CA TYR A 82 -9.46 -13.24 -55.39
C TYR A 82 -10.10 -11.99 -54.74
N ASN A 83 -9.75 -10.79 -55.24
CA ASN A 83 -10.42 -9.50 -54.97
C ASN A 83 -11.71 -9.40 -55.84
N GLU A 84 -12.70 -8.51 -55.67
CA GLU A 84 -13.00 -7.38 -54.75
C GLU A 84 -14.57 -7.24 -54.64
N THR A 85 -15.32 -6.12 -54.42
CA THR A 85 -15.11 -4.65 -54.37
C THR A 85 -16.24 -3.95 -53.54
N THR A 86 -16.00 -2.72 -53.07
CA THR A 86 -16.98 -1.63 -52.79
C THR A 86 -18.01 -1.65 -51.63
N THR A 87 -18.19 -0.43 -51.06
CA THR A 87 -19.37 0.18 -50.39
C THR A 87 -19.79 -0.18 -48.95
N ARG A 88 -19.26 0.64 -48.02
CA ARG A 88 -19.92 1.27 -46.84
C ARG A 88 -21.30 0.73 -46.37
N ARG A 89 -21.35 0.30 -45.10
CA ARG A 89 -22.21 0.93 -44.05
C ARG A 89 -21.73 0.55 -42.64
N ASN A 90 -22.01 1.41 -41.67
CA ASN A 90 -21.72 1.18 -40.24
C ASN A 90 -23.05 1.12 -39.45
N PRO A 91 -23.38 -0.04 -38.86
CA PRO A 91 -24.38 -0.16 -37.79
C PRO A 91 -23.81 -0.89 -36.55
N TYR A 92 -24.18 -0.58 -35.30
CA TYR A 92 -25.04 0.49 -34.77
C TYR A 92 -24.59 0.83 -33.33
N SER A 93 -24.83 2.07 -32.90
CA SER A 93 -25.13 2.38 -31.51
C SER A 93 -26.64 2.54 -31.34
N ALA A 94 -27.20 2.02 -30.25
CA ALA A 94 -28.41 2.53 -29.60
C ALA A 94 -28.69 1.74 -28.32
N ASP A 95 -28.99 2.45 -27.23
CA ASP A 95 -29.79 1.91 -26.13
C ASP A 95 -31.25 1.74 -26.60
N THR A 96 -31.97 0.79 -26.00
CA THR A 96 -33.42 0.92 -25.81
C THR A 96 -33.87 0.02 -24.66
N GLU A 97 -34.82 0.51 -23.86
CA GLU A 97 -35.45 -0.26 -22.79
C GLU A 97 -36.41 -1.30 -23.37
N ASP A 98 -36.45 -2.50 -22.81
CA ASP A 98 -37.70 -3.28 -22.76
C ASP A 98 -37.77 -4.14 -21.48
N THR A 99 -38.99 -4.37 -20.99
CA THR A 99 -39.30 -4.77 -19.61
C THR A 99 -39.54 -6.29 -19.46
N GLY A 100 -38.45 -7.07 -19.47
CA GLY A 100 -38.47 -8.53 -19.28
C GLY A 100 -38.51 -8.97 -17.80
N ASN A 101 -39.70 -9.00 -17.18
CA ASN A 101 -39.84 -9.33 -15.74
C ASN A 101 -39.61 -10.83 -15.43
N TYR A 102 -38.42 -11.16 -14.91
CA TYR A 102 -38.11 -12.46 -14.30
C TYR A 102 -37.53 -12.30 -12.89
N ASN A 103 -38.40 -12.02 -11.91
CA ASN A 103 -38.04 -11.91 -10.50
C ASN A 103 -37.64 -13.25 -9.86
N SER A 104 -36.37 -13.66 -10.01
CA SER A 104 -35.72 -14.63 -9.12
C SER A 104 -34.89 -13.88 -8.07
N HIS A 105 -35.52 -13.51 -6.94
CA HIS A 105 -34.86 -12.84 -5.82
C HIS A 105 -33.88 -13.75 -5.04
N ILE A 106 -32.78 -14.17 -5.70
CA ILE A 106 -31.53 -14.38 -4.99
C ILE A 106 -31.11 -13.00 -4.50
N ARG A 107 -31.31 -12.73 -3.19
CA ARG A 107 -30.74 -11.54 -2.55
C ARG A 107 -29.24 -11.52 -2.86
N ARG A 108 -28.77 -10.52 -3.63
CA ARG A 108 -27.34 -10.23 -3.71
C ARG A 108 -26.87 -10.00 -2.28
N ARG A 109 -26.04 -10.90 -1.74
CA ARG A 109 -25.30 -10.62 -0.50
C ARG A 109 -24.49 -9.35 -0.74
N SER A 110 -24.33 -8.51 0.29
CA SER A 110 -23.56 -7.28 0.18
C SER A 110 -22.19 -7.58 -0.40
N ARG A 111 -21.86 -6.92 -1.53
CA ARG A 111 -20.51 -6.90 -2.09
C ARG A 111 -19.57 -6.09 -1.20
N LEU A 112 -20.12 -5.09 -0.51
CA LEU A 112 -19.40 -4.25 0.44
C LEU A 112 -19.01 -5.05 1.71
N PRO A 113 -17.81 -4.80 2.28
CA PRO A 113 -17.43 -5.26 3.62
C PRO A 113 -18.33 -4.70 4.74
N ASP A 114 -18.19 -5.24 5.95
CA ASP A 114 -18.91 -4.80 7.14
C ASP A 114 -18.26 -3.54 7.78
N PRO A 115 -19.00 -2.46 8.08
CA PRO A 115 -18.43 -1.25 8.69
C PRO A 115 -17.90 -1.46 10.12
N ASN A 116 -18.36 -2.50 10.85
CA ASN A 116 -18.00 -2.71 12.26
C ASN A 116 -16.58 -3.28 12.47
N GLN A 117 -15.73 -3.23 11.44
CA GLN A 117 -14.35 -3.73 11.44
C GLN A 117 -13.36 -2.81 12.18
N GLU A 118 -13.81 -1.76 12.87
CA GLU A 118 -12.94 -0.91 13.70
C GLU A 118 -12.21 -1.68 14.81
N MET A 119 -12.79 -2.78 15.29
CA MET A 119 -12.15 -3.72 16.22
C MET A 119 -10.94 -4.48 15.62
N LEU A 120 -10.67 -4.36 14.31
CA LEU A 120 -9.44 -4.85 13.66
C LEU A 120 -8.33 -3.79 13.59
N LEU A 121 -8.65 -2.53 13.89
CA LEU A 121 -7.70 -1.41 13.90
C LEU A 121 -7.22 -1.08 15.32
N LYS A 122 -8.10 -1.26 16.32
CA LYS A 122 -7.79 -1.14 17.75
C LYS A 122 -7.22 -2.46 18.28
N ILE A 123 -6.18 -2.39 19.09
CA ILE A 123 -5.72 -3.54 19.87
C ILE A 123 -6.80 -3.83 20.96
N PRO A 124 -7.12 -5.09 21.30
CA PRO A 124 -8.25 -5.41 22.19
C PRO A 124 -8.20 -4.72 23.56
N ALA A 125 -8.99 -3.66 23.73
CA ALA A 125 -8.92 -2.77 24.89
C ALA A 125 -9.89 -3.17 26.01
N THR A 126 -9.35 -3.59 27.16
CA THR A 126 -10.10 -3.68 28.43
C THR A 126 -10.14 -2.33 29.16
N SER A 127 -10.81 -1.36 28.54
CA SER A 127 -11.27 -0.06 29.10
C SER A 127 -10.23 0.85 29.79
N ASN A 128 -10.05 2.05 29.24
CA ASN A 128 -9.16 3.13 29.69
C ASN A 128 -7.67 2.77 29.57
N CYS A 129 -7.05 3.11 28.42
CA CYS A 129 -5.71 2.69 28.00
C CYS A 129 -4.58 2.99 29.04
N ARG A 130 -4.41 2.07 29.99
CA ARG A 130 -3.19 1.81 30.75
C ARG A 130 -2.79 0.37 30.45
N CYS A 131 -1.83 0.19 29.57
CA CYS A 131 -1.34 -1.15 29.23
C CYS A 131 -0.61 -1.75 30.44
N TYR A 132 -1.03 -2.95 30.85
CA TYR A 132 -0.31 -3.79 31.79
C TYR A 132 0.39 -4.89 30.98
N ASN A 133 1.62 -5.23 31.34
CA ASN A 133 2.31 -6.38 30.76
C ASN A 133 1.68 -7.70 31.26
N ASP A 134 2.14 -8.79 30.62
CA ASP A 134 2.15 -10.17 31.12
C ASP A 134 0.82 -10.97 31.19
N ASP A 135 0.83 -12.10 30.49
CA ASP A 135 0.71 -13.40 31.17
C ASP A 135 1.67 -14.41 30.48
N PRO A 136 2.72 -14.92 31.16
CA PRO A 136 3.83 -15.59 30.49
C PRO A 136 3.62 -17.10 30.31
N VAL A 137 3.42 -17.55 29.07
CA VAL A 137 3.44 -18.99 28.73
C VAL A 137 4.89 -19.51 28.77
N GLN A 138 5.31 -19.98 29.96
CA GLN A 138 6.68 -20.47 30.18
C GLN A 138 7.02 -21.70 29.33
N GLY A 139 7.97 -21.52 28.41
CA GLY A 139 8.57 -22.59 27.60
C GLY A 139 10.09 -22.44 27.52
N ARG A 140 10.80 -22.76 28.60
CA ARG A 140 12.28 -22.72 28.63
C ARG A 140 12.89 -23.85 27.80
N ILE A 141 13.21 -23.54 26.54
CA ILE A 141 14.13 -24.31 25.70
C ILE A 141 15.17 -23.31 25.17
N ARG A 142 16.45 -23.54 25.50
CA ARG A 142 17.58 -22.70 25.05
C ARG A 142 18.13 -23.23 23.72
N TYR A 143 18.26 -22.36 22.72
CA TYR A 143 19.05 -22.54 21.51
C TYR A 143 19.68 -21.19 21.15
N LYS A 144 20.95 -21.18 20.75
CA LYS A 144 21.62 -19.94 20.32
C LYS A 144 21.09 -19.46 18.97
N THR A 145 20.92 -18.16 18.82
CA THR A 145 20.52 -17.48 17.58
C THR A 145 21.53 -16.39 17.26
N HIS A 146 22.22 -16.50 16.11
CA HIS A 146 22.93 -15.35 15.53
C HIS A 146 21.89 -14.34 15.04
N LEU A 147 21.69 -13.25 15.78
CA LEU A 147 20.82 -12.13 15.39
C LEU A 147 21.50 -10.75 15.58
N GLY A 148 22.17 -10.51 16.71
CA GLY A 148 22.79 -9.20 17.05
C GLY A 148 23.89 -8.65 16.15
N TRP A 149 24.41 -9.44 15.21
CA TRP A 149 25.57 -9.05 14.39
C TRP A 149 25.24 -8.30 13.09
N LEU A 150 23.99 -8.33 12.61
CA LEU A 150 23.63 -7.82 11.28
C LEU A 150 23.18 -6.35 11.24
N GLN A 151 22.61 -5.82 12.33
CA GLN A 151 22.26 -4.38 12.41
C GLN A 151 23.51 -3.54 12.78
N ASN A 152 24.34 -4.04 13.70
CA ASN A 152 25.61 -3.38 14.07
C ASN A 152 26.62 -3.31 12.91
N SER A 153 26.64 -4.27 11.98
CA SER A 153 27.56 -4.25 10.84
C SER A 153 27.23 -3.18 9.79
N ARG A 154 25.94 -2.78 9.66
CA ARG A 154 25.53 -1.64 8.82
C ARG A 154 26.00 -0.31 9.42
N ARG A 155 25.76 -0.07 10.72
CA ARG A 155 26.28 1.13 11.42
C ARG A 155 27.80 1.24 11.36
N ARG A 156 28.53 0.14 11.56
CA ARG A 156 30.00 0.07 11.47
C ARG A 156 30.57 0.29 10.05
N ARG A 157 29.74 0.53 9.02
CA ARG A 157 30.21 0.78 7.64
C ARG A 157 30.13 2.24 7.17
N ARG A 158 29.38 3.12 7.85
CA ARG A 158 29.29 4.56 7.48
C ARG A 158 30.07 5.49 8.42
N GLY A 159 30.65 4.96 9.51
CA GLY A 159 31.67 5.63 10.32
C GLY A 159 33.02 4.93 10.22
N ALA A 160 34.00 5.57 9.59
CA ALA A 160 35.40 5.14 9.56
C ALA A 160 36.30 6.23 10.17
N GLU A 161 37.40 5.81 10.79
CA GLU A 161 38.35 6.65 11.57
C GLU A 161 37.83 7.17 12.93
N GLU A 162 37.83 6.29 13.94
CA GLU A 162 38.42 6.59 15.26
C GLU A 162 38.90 5.26 15.92
N GLU A 163 39.81 5.34 16.89
CA GLU A 163 40.69 4.21 17.29
C GLU A 163 40.07 3.24 18.32
N GLU A 164 40.51 1.98 18.32
CA GLU A 164 40.04 0.92 19.22
C GLU A 164 40.69 1.03 20.63
N GLU A 165 39.89 1.30 21.66
CA GLU A 165 40.22 0.93 23.05
C GLU A 165 39.36 -0.29 23.46
N GLU A 166 40.02 -1.42 23.76
CA GLU A 166 39.36 -2.63 24.28
C GLU A 166 39.04 -2.46 25.78
N GLU A 167 37.76 -2.30 26.15
CA GLU A 167 37.27 -2.61 27.50
C GLU A 167 36.60 -4.00 27.52
N ASP A 168 36.91 -4.82 28.52
CA ASP A 168 36.37 -6.18 28.68
C ASP A 168 34.86 -6.14 29.05
N GLU A 169 33.97 -6.42 28.09
CA GLU A 169 32.54 -6.64 28.38
C GLU A 169 32.26 -8.09 28.83
N ASP A 170 31.61 -8.26 30.00
CA ASP A 170 31.17 -9.57 30.52
C ASP A 170 30.02 -10.18 29.68
N ASP A 171 30.03 -11.51 29.47
CA ASP A 171 29.06 -12.29 28.67
C ASP A 171 27.61 -12.31 29.26
N ASP A 172 26.84 -11.21 29.20
CA ASP A 172 25.39 -11.20 29.47
C ASP A 172 24.57 -11.61 28.19
N ASP A 173 24.72 -12.89 27.81
CA ASP A 173 24.17 -13.61 26.63
C ASP A 173 22.61 -13.73 26.60
N ASP A 174 21.85 -12.73 27.10
CA ASP A 174 20.37 -12.75 27.27
C ASP A 174 19.63 -11.37 27.07
N GLU A 175 20.24 -10.27 26.59
CA GLU A 175 19.52 -8.98 26.33
C GLU A 175 19.97 -8.19 25.07
N ASP A 176 19.50 -8.57 23.87
CA ASP A 176 19.75 -7.83 22.61
C ASP A 176 18.45 -7.67 21.77
N CYS A 177 17.79 -6.51 21.91
CA CYS A 177 16.56 -6.12 21.20
C CYS A 177 16.37 -4.60 21.22
N ASP A 178 16.53 -3.93 20.07
CA ASP A 178 16.53 -2.46 19.94
C ASP A 178 15.30 -1.76 20.54
N PHE A 179 14.16 -2.45 20.50
CA PHE A 179 12.86 -1.91 20.94
C PHE A 179 12.62 -1.97 22.46
N ALA A 180 13.52 -2.62 23.22
CA ALA A 180 13.43 -2.67 24.68
C ALA A 180 13.69 -1.30 25.35
N LYS A 181 14.46 -0.43 24.69
CA LYS A 181 14.78 0.92 25.17
C LYS A 181 13.57 1.84 25.05
N ARG A 182 13.15 2.48 26.14
CA ARG A 182 12.02 3.43 26.08
C ARG A 182 12.45 4.79 25.52
N LEU A 183 12.01 5.11 24.29
CA LEU A 183 12.12 6.46 23.74
C LEU A 183 11.36 7.50 24.60
N THR A 184 11.89 8.73 24.65
CA THR A 184 11.29 9.86 25.36
C THR A 184 10.86 10.92 24.34
N CYS A 185 9.58 11.28 24.36
CA CYS A 185 8.99 12.16 23.35
C CYS A 185 8.71 13.56 23.90
N ASP A 186 9.07 14.59 23.14
CA ASP A 186 8.52 15.92 23.33
C ASP A 186 7.09 15.98 22.77
N TYR A 187 6.11 16.01 23.68
CA TYR A 187 4.70 16.17 23.34
C TYR A 187 4.36 17.57 22.81
N THR A 188 5.23 18.56 23.04
CA THR A 188 5.07 19.94 22.54
C THR A 188 5.68 20.16 21.14
N SER A 189 6.36 19.16 20.58
CA SER A 189 6.92 19.26 19.23
C SER A 189 5.82 19.44 18.19
N LYS A 190 5.98 20.51 17.39
CA LYS A 190 5.10 20.91 16.28
C LYS A 190 5.30 20.06 15.02
N PHE A 191 6.40 19.31 14.93
CA PHE A 191 6.87 18.63 13.73
C PHE A 191 7.14 17.15 13.98
N ARG A 192 7.10 16.35 12.90
CA ARG A 192 7.50 14.94 12.91
C ARG A 192 9.02 14.86 13.00
N THR A 193 9.55 13.85 13.68
CA THR A 193 10.93 13.37 13.46
C THR A 193 11.10 12.87 12.02
N ILE A 194 12.32 12.53 11.60
CA ILE A 194 12.57 11.90 10.29
C ILE A 194 12.22 10.41 10.33
N ASP A 195 12.54 9.73 11.44
CA ASP A 195 12.21 8.32 11.68
C ASP A 195 10.71 8.04 11.88
N GLY A 196 9.85 9.06 12.00
CA GLY A 196 8.42 8.91 12.30
C GLY A 196 8.09 8.45 13.73
N SER A 197 9.08 8.31 14.62
CA SER A 197 8.89 8.04 16.05
C SER A 197 8.15 9.19 16.76
N CYS A 198 7.67 8.93 17.98
CA CYS A 198 6.99 9.92 18.82
C CYS A 198 5.75 10.59 18.20
N ASN A 199 5.22 10.03 17.10
CA ASN A 199 3.89 10.30 16.60
C ASN A 199 2.86 9.89 17.66
N ASN A 200 2.88 8.61 18.07
CA ASN A 200 2.13 8.12 19.21
C ASN A 200 2.93 8.28 20.52
N LEU A 201 2.49 9.21 21.38
CA LEU A 201 3.18 9.55 22.63
C LEU A 201 3.11 8.45 23.72
N ALA A 202 2.21 7.48 23.59
CA ALA A 202 2.13 6.33 24.49
C ALA A 202 3.00 5.15 24.01
N HIS A 203 3.14 5.01 22.70
CA HIS A 203 3.87 3.93 22.03
C HIS A 203 4.82 4.50 20.95
N PRO A 204 5.98 5.07 21.32
CA PRO A 204 6.81 5.88 20.43
C PRO A 204 7.28 5.20 19.14
N TYR A 205 7.48 3.89 19.16
CA TYR A 205 7.90 3.07 18.01
C TYR A 205 6.78 2.79 17.00
N TRP A 206 5.50 3.10 17.30
CA TRP A 206 4.40 2.76 16.39
C TRP A 206 4.51 3.54 15.07
N GLY A 207 4.79 2.82 13.98
CA GLY A 207 4.94 3.38 12.65
C GLY A 207 6.28 4.09 12.38
N MET A 208 7.25 3.94 13.28
CA MET A 208 8.62 4.41 13.08
C MET A 208 9.31 3.58 11.97
N ALA A 209 10.27 4.19 11.28
CA ALA A 209 11.26 3.54 10.42
C ALA A 209 11.99 2.40 11.15
N GLU A 210 12.53 1.44 10.38
CA GLU A 210 13.23 0.26 10.89
C GLU A 210 12.45 -0.58 11.95
N THR A 211 11.12 -0.54 11.95
CA THR A 211 10.29 -1.34 12.87
C THR A 211 9.58 -2.53 12.18
N PRO A 212 9.23 -3.60 12.93
CA PRO A 212 8.51 -4.75 12.39
C PRO A 212 7.10 -4.41 11.90
N LEU A 213 6.79 -4.84 10.68
CA LEU A 213 5.47 -4.72 10.06
C LEU A 213 4.41 -5.49 10.85
N ILE A 214 3.35 -4.79 11.28
CA ILE A 214 2.24 -5.38 12.03
C ILE A 214 1.34 -6.26 11.15
N ARG A 215 0.33 -6.93 11.74
CA ARG A 215 -0.47 -7.94 11.04
C ARG A 215 -1.98 -7.75 11.25
N PHE A 216 -2.75 -7.90 10.18
CA PHE A 216 -4.21 -8.04 10.21
C PHE A 216 -4.68 -9.36 10.84
N LEU A 217 -3.89 -10.42 10.65
CA LEU A 217 -4.18 -11.81 10.99
C LEU A 217 -2.87 -12.51 11.37
N CYS A 218 -2.93 -13.49 12.26
CA CYS A 218 -1.75 -14.30 12.63
C CYS A 218 -1.05 -14.92 11.41
N SER A 219 0.27 -15.06 11.47
CA SER A 219 1.09 -15.69 10.43
C SER A 219 0.77 -17.19 10.27
N VAL A 220 1.05 -17.72 9.08
CA VAL A 220 0.85 -19.12 8.71
C VAL A 220 2.15 -19.70 8.14
N TYR A 221 3.19 -19.74 8.97
CA TYR A 221 4.42 -20.50 8.69
C TYR A 221 4.14 -22.01 8.82
N GLU A 222 4.84 -22.85 8.05
CA GLU A 222 4.61 -24.30 8.02
C GLU A 222 5.04 -25.03 9.30
N ASP A 223 6.04 -24.47 10.01
CA ASP A 223 6.49 -24.86 11.34
C ASP A 223 5.83 -24.04 12.48
N GLY A 224 4.98 -23.06 12.13
CA GLY A 224 4.42 -22.07 13.06
C GLY A 224 5.39 -20.98 13.53
N MET A 225 6.64 -20.94 13.04
CA MET A 225 7.70 -20.03 13.52
C MET A 225 8.35 -19.21 12.40
N SER A 226 8.85 -19.84 11.34
CA SER A 226 9.68 -19.18 10.31
C SER A 226 9.66 -19.88 8.94
N ALA A 227 9.41 -21.18 8.87
CA ALA A 227 9.42 -21.93 7.60
C ALA A 227 8.31 -21.43 6.66
N PRO A 228 8.63 -20.89 5.46
CA PRO A 228 7.65 -20.36 4.53
C PRO A 228 6.60 -21.40 4.12
N ARG A 229 5.36 -20.95 3.90
CA ARG A 229 4.23 -21.82 3.55
C ARG A 229 4.50 -22.58 2.23
N SER A 230 4.84 -23.87 2.30
CA SER A 230 5.07 -24.73 1.11
C SER A 230 3.92 -25.70 0.83
N ARG A 231 3.02 -25.95 1.80
CA ARG A 231 1.87 -26.87 1.67
C ARG A 231 0.51 -26.18 1.58
N GLY A 232 -0.36 -26.78 0.78
CA GLY A 232 -1.80 -26.53 0.74
C GLY A 232 -2.58 -27.60 1.50
N LYS A 233 -3.89 -27.67 1.27
CA LYS A 233 -4.79 -28.58 1.99
C LYS A 233 -4.59 -30.06 1.67
N PHE A 234 -4.14 -30.38 0.45
CA PHE A 234 -4.05 -31.76 -0.04
C PHE A 234 -2.65 -32.18 -0.53
N GLY A 235 -1.70 -31.25 -0.61
CA GLY A 235 -0.38 -31.48 -1.21
C GLY A 235 0.58 -30.29 -1.03
N PRO A 236 1.71 -30.27 -1.73
CA PRO A 236 2.51 -29.05 -1.88
C PRO A 236 1.69 -27.96 -2.61
N LEU A 237 2.02 -26.70 -2.39
CA LEU A 237 1.46 -25.61 -3.20
C LEU A 237 2.05 -25.62 -4.61
N PRO A 238 1.32 -25.13 -5.62
CA PRO A 238 1.89 -24.83 -6.92
C PRO A 238 3.02 -23.78 -6.77
N GLU A 239 4.08 -23.97 -7.55
CA GLU A 239 5.23 -23.05 -7.59
C GLU A 239 4.79 -21.67 -8.08
N PRO A 240 5.37 -20.55 -7.60
CA PRO A 240 4.97 -19.20 -7.98
C PRO A 240 4.97 -18.97 -9.50
N ARG A 241 5.97 -19.54 -10.20
CA ARG A 241 6.09 -19.48 -11.66
C ARG A 241 4.96 -20.24 -12.37
N GLU A 242 4.46 -21.33 -11.80
CA GLU A 242 3.33 -22.07 -12.36
C GLU A 242 2.03 -21.28 -12.22
N ILE A 243 1.78 -20.69 -11.04
CA ILE A 243 0.63 -19.78 -10.84
C ILE A 243 0.70 -18.60 -11.80
N ARG A 244 1.89 -18.01 -11.96
CA ARG A 244 2.10 -16.91 -12.91
C ARG A 244 1.79 -17.35 -14.34
N LEU A 245 2.29 -18.51 -14.80
CA LEU A 245 2.09 -19.02 -16.16
C LEU A 245 0.64 -19.44 -16.44
N LYS A 246 -0.11 -19.93 -15.45
CA LYS A 246 -1.53 -20.31 -15.61
C LYS A 246 -2.48 -19.11 -15.42
N VAL A 247 -2.38 -18.41 -14.30
CA VAL A 247 -3.36 -17.41 -13.85
C VAL A 247 -3.02 -16.01 -14.37
N HIS A 248 -1.74 -15.60 -14.32
CA HIS A 248 -1.34 -14.22 -14.61
C HIS A 248 -0.80 -13.97 -16.02
N ASP A 249 -0.74 -15.00 -16.86
CA ASP A 249 -0.19 -14.92 -18.21
C ASP A 249 -1.15 -14.34 -19.26
N ARG A 250 -0.56 -13.81 -20.34
CA ARG A 250 -1.21 -13.00 -21.39
C ARG A 250 -1.94 -13.84 -22.45
N SER A 251 -2.86 -14.71 -22.01
CA SER A 251 -3.73 -15.49 -22.90
C SER A 251 -4.80 -14.66 -23.64
N ARG A 252 -4.92 -13.35 -23.35
CA ARG A 252 -5.81 -12.38 -24.02
C ARG A 252 -5.16 -10.99 -24.05
N PRO A 253 -5.63 -10.07 -24.92
CA PRO A 253 -5.30 -8.64 -24.81
C PRO A 253 -5.60 -8.09 -23.41
N ARG A 254 -4.80 -7.11 -22.97
CA ARG A 254 -5.00 -6.42 -21.67
C ARG A 254 -6.10 -5.35 -21.81
N HIS A 255 -6.76 -5.04 -20.70
CA HIS A 255 -7.88 -4.09 -20.69
C HIS A 255 -7.38 -2.67 -20.30
N GLU A 256 -7.31 -1.76 -21.27
CA GLU A 256 -7.08 -0.32 -20.98
C GLU A 256 -8.24 0.28 -20.17
N LEU A 257 -7.90 1.00 -19.10
CA LEU A 257 -8.83 1.85 -18.37
C LEU A 257 -9.12 3.12 -19.17
N LYS A 258 -10.15 3.08 -20.02
CA LYS A 258 -10.55 4.19 -20.90
C LYS A 258 -10.75 5.56 -20.22
N LYS A 259 -10.97 5.58 -18.90
CA LYS A 259 -11.20 6.78 -18.07
C LYS A 259 -9.98 7.23 -17.26
N PHE A 260 -8.91 6.43 -17.15
CA PHE A 260 -7.84 6.68 -16.18
C PHE A 260 -6.48 6.74 -16.84
N THR A 261 -5.67 7.74 -16.44
CA THR A 261 -4.36 7.99 -17.01
C THR A 261 -3.29 7.07 -16.40
N HIS A 262 -2.16 6.90 -17.07
CA HIS A 262 -1.04 6.11 -16.56
C HIS A 262 -0.43 6.74 -15.29
N TYR A 263 -0.56 8.06 -15.11
CA TYR A 263 -0.21 8.78 -13.88
C TYR A 263 -0.83 8.14 -12.63
N LEU A 264 -2.08 7.67 -12.69
CA LEU A 264 -2.76 7.03 -11.54
C LEU A 264 -1.96 5.84 -10.98
N MET A 265 -1.25 5.10 -11.84
CA MET A 265 -0.40 3.98 -11.42
C MET A 265 0.88 4.49 -10.75
N PHE A 266 1.57 5.47 -11.36
CA PHE A 266 2.85 5.98 -10.85
C PHE A 266 2.71 6.85 -9.59
N PHE A 267 1.57 7.51 -9.36
CA PHE A 267 1.27 8.13 -8.07
C PHE A 267 1.00 7.06 -7.00
N GLY A 268 0.32 5.96 -7.37
CA GLY A 268 0.17 4.79 -6.51
C GLY A 268 1.51 4.13 -6.15
N GLN A 269 2.48 4.15 -7.06
CA GLN A 269 3.86 3.77 -6.77
C GLN A 269 4.54 4.73 -5.79
N MET A 270 4.52 6.05 -6.06
CA MET A 270 5.08 7.07 -5.15
C MET A 270 4.52 6.94 -3.72
N LEU A 271 3.20 6.82 -3.58
CA LEU A 271 2.53 6.60 -2.29
C LEU A 271 2.84 5.23 -1.67
N SER A 272 3.17 4.21 -2.47
CA SER A 272 3.70 2.95 -1.94
C SER A 272 5.17 3.05 -1.54
N HIS A 273 5.94 3.99 -2.08
CA HIS A 273 7.32 4.19 -1.70
C HIS A 273 7.39 4.97 -0.36
N ASP A 274 6.53 5.98 -0.19
CA ASP A 274 6.38 6.81 1.03
C ASP A 274 5.99 6.02 2.30
N LEU A 275 5.33 4.86 2.14
CA LEU A 275 4.74 4.10 3.25
C LEU A 275 5.51 2.86 3.69
N GLN A 276 6.42 2.34 2.86
CA GLN A 276 6.92 0.96 2.98
C GLN A 276 8.10 0.63 2.05
N GLU A 277 9.15 -0.01 2.57
CA GLU A 277 10.13 -0.76 1.76
C GLU A 277 10.50 -2.13 2.34
N ASN A 278 10.87 -3.06 1.46
CA ASN A 278 11.32 -4.41 1.79
C ASN A 278 12.85 -4.50 1.96
N VAL A 279 13.33 -4.45 3.21
CA VAL A 279 14.68 -4.92 3.53
C VAL A 279 14.82 -6.40 3.12
N LYS A 280 15.90 -6.72 2.41
CA LYS A 280 16.28 -8.09 2.03
C LYS A 280 17.25 -8.66 3.07
N SER A 281 17.29 -9.98 3.23
CA SER A 281 18.42 -10.61 3.91
C SER A 281 19.66 -10.59 3.03
N GLU A 282 20.80 -10.28 3.65
CA GLU A 282 22.13 -10.11 3.04
C GLU A 282 23.14 -11.11 3.64
N THR A 283 24.38 -11.09 3.17
CA THR A 283 25.51 -11.75 3.85
C THR A 283 25.86 -11.02 5.16
N PRO A 284 26.67 -11.62 6.07
CA PRO A 284 27.25 -10.88 7.20
C PRO A 284 28.04 -9.64 6.76
N ASP A 285 28.62 -9.70 5.56
CA ASP A 285 29.32 -8.62 4.87
C ASP A 285 28.38 -7.70 4.06
N GLY A 286 27.08 -7.66 4.35
CA GLY A 286 26.12 -6.71 3.75
C GLY A 286 25.98 -6.82 2.22
N GLU A 287 26.26 -7.98 1.63
CA GLU A 287 26.13 -8.21 0.18
C GLU A 287 24.81 -8.91 -0.17
N ASP A 288 24.25 -8.60 -1.34
CA ASP A 288 22.97 -9.15 -1.83
C ASP A 288 23.08 -10.66 -2.10
N LEU A 289 22.24 -11.47 -1.45
CA LEU A 289 22.39 -12.94 -1.47
C LEU A 289 22.14 -13.55 -2.86
N ASP A 290 23.19 -14.02 -3.54
CA ASP A 290 23.08 -14.98 -4.67
C ASP A 290 22.53 -16.35 -4.22
N CYS A 291 21.21 -16.47 -4.14
CA CYS A 291 20.53 -17.70 -3.81
C CYS A 291 20.51 -18.73 -4.96
N CYS A 292 20.99 -18.41 -6.15
CA CYS A 292 21.01 -19.33 -7.30
C CYS A 292 22.34 -20.06 -7.46
N GLY A 293 23.46 -19.37 -7.21
CA GLY A 293 24.82 -19.90 -7.14
C GLY A 293 25.30 -20.14 -5.71
N ILE A 294 26.09 -19.23 -5.16
CA ILE A 294 26.94 -19.50 -3.97
C ILE A 294 26.17 -19.61 -2.66
N HIS A 295 25.17 -18.76 -2.41
CA HIS A 295 24.37 -18.76 -1.17
C HIS A 295 23.16 -19.71 -1.24
N ARG A 296 23.09 -20.57 -2.27
CA ARG A 296 21.97 -21.51 -2.51
C ARG A 296 21.62 -22.45 -1.34
N SER A 297 22.54 -22.67 -0.40
CA SER A 297 22.34 -23.49 0.81
C SER A 297 21.84 -22.68 2.01
N ASP A 298 21.80 -21.35 1.93
CA ASP A 298 21.42 -20.47 3.03
C ASP A 298 19.91 -20.55 3.36
N LEU A 299 19.55 -20.31 4.62
CA LEU A 299 18.17 -20.36 5.12
C LEU A 299 17.29 -19.23 4.57
N ASN A 300 17.88 -18.09 4.22
CA ASN A 300 17.21 -16.99 3.51
C ASN A 300 17.17 -17.25 1.98
N CYS A 301 17.81 -18.32 1.48
CA CYS A 301 17.84 -18.71 0.07
C CYS A 301 17.01 -19.97 -0.27
N ILE A 302 16.25 -20.51 0.70
CA ILE A 302 15.35 -21.66 0.51
C ILE A 302 14.21 -21.38 -0.49
N MET A 303 13.85 -20.10 -0.67
CA MET A 303 12.72 -19.66 -1.50
C MET A 303 13.08 -19.29 -2.95
N ARG A 304 14.35 -19.42 -3.37
CA ARG A 304 14.78 -19.15 -4.77
C ARG A 304 13.82 -19.72 -5.80
N LEU A 305 13.47 -18.92 -6.82
CA LEU A 305 12.44 -19.28 -7.80
C LEU A 305 12.98 -20.34 -8.77
N ARG A 306 12.43 -21.55 -8.69
CA ARG A 306 12.84 -22.69 -9.54
C ARG A 306 12.21 -22.56 -10.92
N ILE A 307 13.04 -22.57 -11.96
CA ILE A 307 12.59 -22.47 -13.35
C ILE A 307 12.80 -23.81 -14.05
N ARG A 308 11.75 -24.29 -14.72
CA ARG A 308 11.74 -25.58 -15.40
C ARG A 308 12.51 -25.53 -16.72
N GLY A 309 12.98 -26.69 -17.19
CA GLY A 309 13.68 -26.80 -18.48
C GLY A 309 12.81 -26.50 -19.70
N ASP A 310 11.48 -26.64 -19.55
CA ASP A 310 10.43 -26.39 -20.52
C ASP A 310 9.68 -25.06 -20.30
N ASP A 311 10.24 -24.14 -19.49
CA ASP A 311 9.66 -22.80 -19.31
C ASP A 311 9.62 -22.02 -20.65
N PRO A 312 8.48 -21.42 -21.04
CA PRO A 312 8.32 -20.86 -22.39
C PRO A 312 9.16 -19.61 -22.65
N PHE A 313 9.71 -18.95 -21.62
CA PHE A 313 10.61 -17.81 -21.78
C PHE A 313 12.05 -18.15 -21.38
N TYR A 314 12.25 -18.67 -20.17
CA TYR A 314 13.58 -18.95 -19.61
C TYR A 314 14.17 -20.30 -20.05
N GLY A 315 13.33 -21.24 -20.50
CA GLY A 315 13.72 -22.54 -21.02
C GLY A 315 14.81 -22.43 -22.11
N PRO A 316 14.55 -21.68 -23.20
CA PRO A 316 15.49 -21.39 -24.29
C PRO A 316 16.83 -20.76 -23.88
N PHE A 317 16.85 -19.88 -22.87
CA PHE A 317 18.08 -19.25 -22.39
C PHE A 317 18.89 -20.12 -21.42
N GLY A 318 18.44 -21.35 -21.12
CA GLY A 318 19.11 -22.24 -20.18
C GLY A 318 18.91 -21.89 -18.70
N VAL A 319 18.17 -20.82 -18.38
CA VAL A 319 17.95 -20.33 -17.01
C VAL A 319 17.07 -21.32 -16.22
N ARG A 320 17.55 -21.76 -15.03
CA ARG A 320 16.87 -22.74 -14.16
C ARG A 320 16.57 -22.22 -12.74
N CYS A 321 16.94 -20.98 -12.45
CA CYS A 321 16.73 -20.30 -11.17
C CYS A 321 16.61 -18.80 -11.42
N LEU A 322 15.72 -18.10 -10.70
CA LEU A 322 15.77 -16.64 -10.52
C LEU A 322 16.04 -16.34 -9.05
N ASN A 323 16.81 -15.28 -8.78
CA ASN A 323 17.22 -14.97 -7.43
C ASN A 323 16.01 -14.56 -6.56
N PHE A 324 16.01 -14.99 -5.30
CA PHE A 324 15.03 -14.57 -4.30
C PHE A 324 15.59 -14.84 -2.89
N ALA A 325 16.05 -13.77 -2.24
CA ALA A 325 16.32 -13.74 -0.82
C ALA A 325 15.02 -13.47 -0.03
N ARG A 326 14.89 -14.07 1.16
CA ARG A 326 13.85 -13.71 2.13
C ARG A 326 13.97 -12.23 2.56
N SER A 327 12.88 -11.65 3.05
CA SER A 327 12.93 -10.34 3.71
C SER A 327 13.54 -10.46 5.08
N GLU A 328 14.27 -9.44 5.53
CA GLU A 328 14.99 -9.54 6.80
C GLU A 328 14.03 -9.75 7.99
N ALA A 329 14.49 -10.56 8.95
CA ALA A 329 13.80 -10.83 10.18
C ALA A 329 13.85 -9.63 11.11
N SER A 330 12.91 -9.60 12.06
CA SER A 330 12.92 -8.64 13.16
C SER A 330 12.24 -9.27 14.37
N PRO A 331 12.65 -8.94 15.62
CA PRO A 331 11.80 -9.19 16.79
C PRO A 331 10.47 -8.43 16.66
N ASP A 332 9.50 -8.69 17.53
CA ASP A 332 8.36 -7.78 17.68
C ASP A 332 8.72 -6.61 18.61
N LEU A 333 7.93 -5.53 18.58
CA LEU A 333 8.14 -4.34 19.42
C LEU A 333 8.12 -4.60 20.94
N ASN A 334 7.75 -5.80 21.40
CA ASN A 334 7.81 -6.19 22.81
C ASN A 334 8.88 -7.25 23.10
N CYS A 335 9.74 -7.60 22.14
CA CYS A 335 10.82 -8.59 22.28
C CYS A 335 10.38 -9.99 22.78
N ASN A 336 9.12 -10.39 22.53
CA ASN A 336 8.47 -11.58 23.10
C ASN A 336 8.10 -12.66 22.05
N SER A 337 8.05 -12.30 20.76
CA SER A 337 7.64 -13.16 19.65
C SER A 337 8.79 -14.00 19.12
N LYS A 338 8.76 -15.32 19.35
CA LYS A 338 9.64 -16.30 18.68
C LYS A 338 9.19 -16.66 17.25
N VAL A 339 8.16 -15.98 16.73
CA VAL A 339 7.67 -16.12 15.35
C VAL A 339 8.24 -14.98 14.51
N ARG A 340 8.79 -15.28 13.32
CA ARG A 340 9.48 -14.30 12.46
C ARG A 340 8.53 -13.16 12.05
N GLN A 341 8.85 -11.96 12.52
CA GLN A 341 8.35 -10.72 11.93
C GLN A 341 9.34 -10.26 10.85
N THR A 342 8.93 -9.24 10.09
CA THR A 342 9.68 -8.68 8.98
C THR A 342 9.72 -7.17 9.15
N ILE A 343 10.91 -6.60 9.06
CA ILE A 343 11.15 -5.17 9.17
C ILE A 343 10.63 -4.42 7.92
N THR A 344 10.36 -3.13 8.05
CA THR A 344 10.33 -2.20 6.91
C THR A 344 11.28 -1.05 7.20
N GLU A 345 11.93 -0.54 6.16
CA GLU A 345 12.98 0.46 6.28
C GLU A 345 12.41 1.85 6.63
N TYR A 346 11.22 2.19 6.13
CA TYR A 346 10.71 3.57 6.10
C TYR A 346 9.59 3.85 7.11
N THR A 347 9.30 5.14 7.31
CA THR A 347 8.15 5.59 8.11
C THR A 347 6.86 4.94 7.60
N MET A 348 5.95 4.57 8.50
CA MET A 348 4.67 3.97 8.14
C MET A 348 3.55 5.03 8.09
N TYR A 349 3.87 6.20 7.56
CA TYR A 349 3.02 7.39 7.51
C TYR A 349 2.99 7.98 6.10
N ILE A 350 1.98 8.79 5.80
CA ILE A 350 1.95 9.59 4.57
C ILE A 350 2.57 10.94 4.93
N ASP A 351 3.89 11.09 4.84
CA ASP A 351 4.59 12.31 5.25
C ASP A 351 5.74 12.78 4.34
N GLY A 352 5.94 12.14 3.19
CA GLY A 352 6.98 12.53 2.24
C GLY A 352 8.36 11.94 2.56
N SER A 353 8.42 10.88 3.38
CA SER A 353 9.65 10.15 3.71
C SER A 353 10.42 9.73 2.46
N SER A 354 9.73 9.40 1.35
CA SER A 354 10.36 9.04 0.08
C SER A 354 11.16 10.17 -0.59
N PHE A 355 11.02 11.42 -0.13
CA PHE A 355 11.83 12.57 -0.57
C PHE A 355 12.37 13.44 0.59
N TYR A 356 12.15 13.04 1.84
CA TYR A 356 12.75 13.64 3.06
C TYR A 356 13.68 12.69 3.84
N GLY A 357 13.73 11.42 3.47
CA GLY A 357 14.41 10.36 4.22
C GLY A 357 13.53 9.75 5.30
N SER A 358 13.92 8.56 5.75
CA SER A 358 13.38 7.88 6.94
C SER A 358 14.40 7.68 8.05
N ASN A 359 15.65 8.13 7.86
CA ASN A 359 16.77 7.98 8.78
C ASN A 359 17.33 9.36 9.13
N GLU A 360 17.56 9.64 10.42
CA GLU A 360 18.22 10.86 10.89
C GLU A 360 19.72 10.89 10.52
N GLU A 361 20.35 9.74 10.25
CA GLU A 361 21.77 9.64 9.89
C GLU A 361 22.03 10.04 8.42
N ASP A 362 21.17 9.66 7.47
CA ASP A 362 21.30 10.03 6.03
C ASP A 362 20.59 11.37 5.66
N TYR A 363 19.70 11.85 6.53
CA TYR A 363 18.97 13.12 6.37
C TYR A 363 19.83 14.37 6.06
N PRO A 364 21.07 14.52 6.55
CA PRO A 364 21.89 15.69 6.24
C PRO A 364 22.19 15.89 4.75
N ASP A 365 22.43 14.84 3.99
CA ASP A 365 22.80 14.95 2.56
C ASP A 365 21.62 15.45 1.70
N LEU A 366 20.39 15.22 2.16
CA LEU A 366 19.17 15.72 1.54
C LEU A 366 18.95 17.22 1.77
N ARG A 367 19.69 17.90 2.65
CA ARG A 367 19.50 19.32 3.02
C ARG A 367 20.72 20.20 2.74
N THR A 368 20.46 21.45 2.34
CA THR A 368 21.51 22.49 2.23
C THR A 368 21.91 23.11 3.57
N PHE A 369 21.11 22.89 4.62
CA PHE A 369 21.10 23.66 5.88
C PHE A 369 21.14 25.19 5.68
N THR A 370 20.65 25.67 4.53
CA THR A 370 20.59 27.10 4.17
C THR A 370 19.28 27.44 3.47
N GLY A 371 18.45 28.27 4.11
CA GLY A 371 17.20 28.80 3.56
C GLY A 371 15.99 27.85 3.63
N GLY A 372 16.10 26.77 4.39
CA GLY A 372 15.10 25.71 4.54
C GLY A 372 15.00 24.78 3.33
N LEU A 373 16.09 24.63 2.55
CA LEU A 373 16.07 23.96 1.25
C LEU A 373 16.57 22.51 1.32
N LEU A 374 15.99 21.68 0.45
CA LEU A 374 16.58 20.42 0.02
C LEU A 374 17.77 20.67 -0.92
N THR A 375 18.75 19.77 -0.89
CA THR A 375 19.90 19.76 -1.79
C THR A 375 19.44 19.53 -3.24
N THR A 376 20.06 20.22 -4.21
CA THR A 376 19.69 20.16 -5.63
C THR A 376 20.89 20.33 -6.56
N GLN A 377 20.77 19.91 -7.81
CA GLN A 377 21.63 20.36 -8.91
C GLN A 377 20.83 21.16 -9.96
N ASP A 378 21.49 22.03 -10.71
CA ASP A 378 20.88 22.69 -11.87
C ASP A 378 20.69 21.70 -13.02
N HIS A 379 19.53 21.73 -13.70
CA HIS A 379 19.33 20.97 -14.93
C HIS A 379 20.33 21.44 -16.02
N PRO A 380 21.05 20.54 -16.74
CA PRO A 380 22.11 20.91 -17.69
C PRO A 380 21.71 21.85 -18.84
N HIS A 381 20.41 22.07 -19.03
CA HIS A 381 19.84 22.93 -20.05
C HIS A 381 19.14 24.20 -19.53
N GLY A 382 19.23 24.47 -18.21
CA GLY A 382 18.64 25.65 -17.57
C GLY A 382 17.15 25.55 -17.28
N GLU A 383 16.64 24.33 -17.04
CA GLU A 383 15.19 24.02 -16.96
C GLU A 383 14.76 23.71 -15.51
N GLY A 384 15.34 24.45 -14.56
CA GLY A 384 15.07 24.39 -13.12
C GLY A 384 15.91 23.37 -12.36
N GLU A 385 15.52 23.12 -11.11
CA GLU A 385 16.20 22.21 -10.18
C GLU A 385 15.97 20.73 -10.54
N LEU A 386 17.00 19.92 -10.30
CA LEU A 386 16.97 18.45 -10.25
C LEU A 386 17.36 17.98 -8.84
N MET A 387 17.01 16.73 -8.50
CA MET A 387 17.55 16.02 -7.33
C MET A 387 19.08 15.99 -7.34
N PRO A 388 19.73 15.87 -6.16
CA PRO A 388 21.19 15.82 -6.07
C PRO A 388 21.75 14.58 -6.80
N PRO A 389 22.97 14.67 -7.38
CA PRO A 389 23.59 13.55 -8.07
C PRO A 389 24.34 12.63 -7.10
N THR A 390 24.34 11.33 -7.38
CA THR A 390 25.00 10.28 -6.58
C THR A 390 25.80 9.32 -7.45
N ASP A 391 26.90 8.81 -6.89
CA ASP A 391 27.73 7.73 -7.45
C ASP A 391 27.47 6.40 -6.73
N GLU A 392 26.59 6.37 -5.72
CA GLU A 392 26.42 5.20 -4.84
C GLU A 392 25.83 4.00 -5.61
N PRO A 393 26.44 2.80 -5.50
CA PRO A 393 25.89 1.60 -6.15
C PRO A 393 24.48 1.22 -5.66
N GLU A 394 24.12 1.60 -4.44
CA GLU A 394 22.82 1.36 -3.82
C GLU A 394 21.69 2.13 -4.53
N ASP A 395 21.95 3.34 -5.05
CA ASP A 395 21.02 4.14 -5.84
C ASP A 395 20.74 3.53 -7.24
N GLY A 396 21.49 2.48 -7.62
CA GLY A 396 21.00 1.39 -8.47
C GLY A 396 20.98 1.60 -10.00
N CYS A 397 21.49 2.72 -10.53
CA CYS A 397 21.48 2.96 -11.98
C CYS A 397 22.41 2.03 -12.77
N ARG A 398 22.22 1.94 -14.09
CA ARG A 398 23.05 1.10 -14.98
C ARG A 398 23.45 1.81 -16.27
N GLU A 399 24.74 1.72 -16.61
CA GLU A 399 25.32 2.08 -17.93
C GLU A 399 24.90 3.48 -18.42
N THR A 400 24.96 4.45 -17.50
CA THR A 400 24.48 5.83 -17.69
C THR A 400 25.55 6.76 -18.26
N THR A 401 25.12 7.81 -18.95
CA THR A 401 25.97 8.96 -19.34
C THR A 401 26.04 9.98 -18.20
N PHE A 402 25.01 10.04 -17.37
CA PHE A 402 24.90 10.94 -16.22
C PHE A 402 24.94 10.16 -14.90
N LYS A 403 25.01 10.87 -13.78
CA LYS A 403 24.96 10.28 -12.43
C LYS A 403 23.55 9.78 -12.09
N CYS A 404 23.45 8.94 -11.06
CA CYS A 404 22.17 8.66 -10.43
C CYS A 404 21.59 9.93 -9.77
N PHE A 405 20.31 9.91 -9.45
CA PHE A 405 19.69 10.86 -8.53
C PHE A 405 19.60 10.27 -7.13
N HIS A 406 19.84 11.09 -6.11
CA HIS A 406 19.66 10.73 -4.70
C HIS A 406 18.35 11.34 -4.16
N SER A 407 17.70 10.63 -3.23
CA SER A 407 16.44 11.05 -2.60
C SER A 407 16.22 10.29 -1.29
N GLY A 408 15.11 10.57 -0.60
CA GLY A 408 14.70 9.81 0.61
C GLY A 408 14.26 8.36 0.37
N ASP A 409 14.44 7.85 -0.85
CA ASP A 409 14.04 6.53 -1.33
C ASP A 409 15.11 6.00 -2.29
N GLY A 410 15.88 4.99 -1.89
CA GLY A 410 16.93 4.39 -2.75
C GLY A 410 16.38 3.74 -4.02
N ARG A 411 15.05 3.53 -4.11
CA ARG A 411 14.39 3.06 -5.33
C ARG A 411 14.10 4.19 -6.34
N VAL A 412 14.45 5.45 -6.06
CA VAL A 412 14.09 6.61 -6.89
C VAL A 412 14.46 6.45 -8.36
N ASN A 413 15.64 5.92 -8.67
CA ASN A 413 16.14 5.75 -10.05
C ASN A 413 15.46 4.63 -10.85
N GLN A 414 14.53 3.87 -10.25
CA GLN A 414 13.95 2.67 -10.86
C GLN A 414 13.41 2.89 -12.27
N GLN A 415 12.77 4.02 -12.54
CA GLN A 415 12.35 4.44 -13.89
C GLN A 415 12.00 5.93 -13.93
N ALA A 416 12.07 6.55 -15.12
CA ALA A 416 11.93 7.99 -15.30
C ALA A 416 10.63 8.62 -14.71
N PRO A 417 9.42 8.05 -14.91
CA PRO A 417 8.20 8.47 -14.22
C PRO A 417 8.24 8.55 -12.68
N LEU A 418 9.07 7.76 -12.00
CA LEU A 418 9.28 7.89 -10.54
C LEU A 418 10.15 9.12 -10.27
N ILE A 419 11.36 9.17 -10.82
CA ILE A 419 12.33 10.28 -10.68
C ILE A 419 11.67 11.64 -10.96
N ALA A 420 10.85 11.74 -12.01
CA ALA A 420 10.14 12.97 -12.37
C ALA A 420 9.11 13.43 -11.31
N GLN A 421 8.52 12.50 -10.55
CA GLN A 421 7.65 12.82 -9.41
C GLN A 421 8.42 13.16 -8.13
N HIS A 422 9.58 12.55 -7.85
CA HIS A 422 10.43 13.01 -6.73
C HIS A 422 10.92 14.45 -6.99
N THR A 423 11.36 14.75 -8.22
CA THR A 423 11.72 16.11 -8.65
C THR A 423 10.54 17.09 -8.51
N LEU A 424 9.29 16.66 -8.74
CA LEU A 424 8.10 17.50 -8.53
C LEU A 424 7.97 17.96 -7.07
N TRP A 425 8.08 17.03 -6.12
CA TRP A 425 7.88 17.31 -4.69
C TRP A 425 9.04 18.06 -4.06
N LEU A 426 10.27 17.77 -4.48
CA LEU A 426 11.47 18.55 -4.14
C LEU A 426 11.32 20.01 -4.62
N ARG A 427 10.86 20.23 -5.85
CA ARG A 427 10.61 21.59 -6.37
C ARG A 427 9.54 22.31 -5.55
N GLU A 428 8.41 21.65 -5.23
CA GLU A 428 7.36 22.27 -4.40
C GLU A 428 7.87 22.64 -2.99
N HIS A 429 8.72 21.80 -2.38
CA HIS A 429 9.35 22.13 -1.09
C HIS A 429 10.26 23.37 -1.19
N ASN A 430 11.23 23.37 -2.11
CA ASN A 430 12.15 24.50 -2.27
C ASN A 430 11.42 25.80 -2.67
N ARG A 431 10.34 25.69 -3.45
CA ARG A 431 9.44 26.80 -3.81
C ARG A 431 8.69 27.35 -2.59
N LEU A 432 8.21 26.49 -1.69
CA LEU A 432 7.52 26.90 -0.46
C LEU A 432 8.48 27.50 0.57
N ALA A 433 9.64 26.89 0.80
CA ALA A 433 10.66 27.38 1.71
C ALA A 433 11.13 28.80 1.34
N ARG A 434 11.42 29.06 0.05
CA ARG A 434 11.75 30.40 -0.47
C ARG A 434 10.65 31.42 -0.18
N LYS A 435 9.38 31.10 -0.44
CA LYS A 435 8.25 32.00 -0.13
C LYS A 435 8.03 32.23 1.37
N LEU A 436 8.29 31.23 2.21
CA LEU A 436 8.26 31.41 3.66
C LEU A 436 9.39 32.35 4.13
N ALA A 437 10.59 32.26 3.55
CA ALA A 437 11.70 33.17 3.87
C ALA A 437 11.42 34.62 3.41
N GLU A 438 10.77 34.81 2.26
CA GLU A 438 10.32 36.12 1.77
C GLU A 438 9.26 36.76 2.69
N LEU A 439 8.32 35.96 3.20
CA LEU A 439 7.22 36.42 4.07
C LEU A 439 7.64 36.57 5.54
N TYR A 440 8.58 35.75 6.01
CA TYR A 440 9.03 35.70 7.40
C TYR A 440 10.58 35.79 7.51
N PRO A 441 11.21 36.94 7.20
CA PRO A 441 12.68 37.09 7.18
C PRO A 441 13.40 36.95 8.55
N GLY A 442 12.66 36.59 9.61
CA GLY A 442 13.19 36.28 10.94
C GLY A 442 13.07 34.80 11.34
N TRP A 443 12.58 33.93 10.45
CA TRP A 443 12.63 32.47 10.63
C TRP A 443 14.01 31.93 10.22
N ASP A 444 14.50 30.92 10.93
CA ASP A 444 15.76 30.24 10.65
C ASP A 444 15.60 29.07 9.67
N ASP A 445 16.72 28.44 9.31
CA ASP A 445 16.76 27.32 8.36
C ASP A 445 15.84 26.16 8.77
N GLU A 446 15.91 25.75 10.04
CA GLU A 446 15.14 24.62 10.56
C GLU A 446 13.65 24.91 10.56
N ARG A 447 13.25 26.13 10.96
CA ARG A 447 11.85 26.56 10.92
C ARG A 447 11.32 26.63 9.48
N LEU A 448 12.12 27.13 8.54
CA LEU A 448 11.77 27.19 7.12
C LEU A 448 11.61 25.78 6.53
N PHE A 449 12.56 24.89 6.78
CA PHE A 449 12.53 23.50 6.32
C PHE A 449 11.32 22.75 6.89
N GLN A 450 11.12 22.77 8.22
CA GLN A 450 10.08 21.96 8.85
C GLN A 450 8.66 22.47 8.52
N GLU A 451 8.44 23.78 8.35
CA GLU A 451 7.15 24.28 7.86
C GLU A 451 6.92 23.90 6.39
N ALA A 452 7.93 24.01 5.52
CA ALA A 452 7.81 23.56 4.13
C ALA A 452 7.54 22.04 4.03
N ARG A 453 8.29 21.21 4.75
CA ARG A 453 8.07 19.75 4.89
C ARG A 453 6.66 19.43 5.39
N LYS A 454 6.21 20.09 6.46
CA LYS A 454 4.87 19.89 7.02
C LYS A 454 3.76 20.29 6.05
N ILE A 455 3.93 21.37 5.29
CA ILE A 455 2.99 21.79 4.23
C ILE A 455 2.95 20.77 3.09
N VAL A 456 4.11 20.31 2.60
CA VAL A 456 4.18 19.36 1.48
C VAL A 456 3.58 18.01 1.86
N GLY A 457 3.92 17.45 3.03
CA GLY A 457 3.28 16.23 3.56
C GLY A 457 1.76 16.39 3.67
N ALA A 458 1.28 17.55 4.12
CA ALA A 458 -0.16 17.85 4.16
C ALA A 458 -0.82 17.95 2.77
N MET A 459 -0.14 18.49 1.76
CA MET A 459 -0.62 18.46 0.37
C MET A 459 -0.67 17.03 -0.19
N PHE A 460 0.35 16.21 0.09
CA PHE A 460 0.42 14.82 -0.37
C PHE A 460 -0.65 13.95 0.30
N GLN A 461 -0.89 14.14 1.60
CA GLN A 461 -2.07 13.59 2.29
C GLN A 461 -3.38 14.06 1.63
N HIS A 462 -3.57 15.37 1.41
CA HIS A 462 -4.81 15.90 0.86
C HIS A 462 -5.14 15.30 -0.51
N ILE A 463 -4.19 15.30 -1.44
CA ILE A 463 -4.34 14.70 -2.79
C ILE A 463 -4.61 13.19 -2.69
N THR A 464 -3.95 12.48 -1.77
CA THR A 464 -4.19 11.05 -1.55
C THR A 464 -5.65 10.76 -1.17
N TYR A 465 -6.21 11.51 -0.21
CA TYR A 465 -7.59 11.29 0.27
C TYR A 465 -8.69 11.94 -0.59
N THR A 466 -8.36 12.88 -1.49
CA THR A 466 -9.35 13.57 -2.37
C THR A 466 -9.31 13.17 -3.84
N GLU A 467 -8.13 12.92 -4.41
CA GLU A 467 -7.97 12.65 -5.84
C GLU A 467 -7.60 11.19 -6.13
N TYR A 468 -6.81 10.54 -5.28
CA TYR A 468 -6.35 9.16 -5.52
C TYR A 468 -7.31 8.09 -5.00
N LEU A 469 -7.54 8.03 -3.67
CA LEU A 469 -8.30 6.94 -3.04
C LEU A 469 -9.74 6.78 -3.55
N PRO A 470 -10.53 7.83 -3.86
CA PRO A 470 -11.86 7.67 -4.44
C PRO A 470 -11.87 6.87 -5.74
N LEU A 471 -10.85 7.03 -6.59
CA LEU A 471 -10.76 6.34 -7.88
C LEU A 471 -10.40 4.86 -7.71
N ILE A 472 -9.58 4.53 -6.70
CA ILE A 472 -9.22 3.15 -6.38
C ILE A 472 -10.40 2.41 -5.73
N LEU A 473 -11.02 3.02 -4.73
CA LEU A 473 -11.95 2.36 -3.80
C LEU A 473 -13.44 2.50 -4.18
N GLY A 474 -13.80 3.53 -4.95
CA GLY A 474 -15.20 3.88 -5.23
C GLY A 474 -15.90 4.55 -4.05
N ASP A 475 -17.01 5.23 -4.33
CA ASP A 475 -17.66 6.12 -3.37
C ASP A 475 -18.17 5.40 -2.10
N ASP A 476 -18.80 4.23 -2.25
CA ASP A 476 -19.33 3.41 -1.15
C ASP A 476 -18.26 3.06 -0.10
N ILE A 477 -17.05 2.73 -0.55
CA ILE A 477 -15.94 2.28 0.32
C ILE A 477 -15.28 3.47 1.01
N MET A 478 -15.20 4.63 0.32
CA MET A 478 -14.75 5.88 0.92
C MET A 478 -15.66 6.35 2.06
N ASP A 479 -16.98 6.11 1.99
CA ASP A 479 -17.91 6.36 3.09
C ASP A 479 -17.81 5.28 4.18
N LEU A 480 -17.78 3.99 3.79
CA LEU A 480 -17.70 2.85 4.71
C LEU A 480 -16.55 2.99 5.72
N PHE A 481 -15.39 3.46 5.26
CA PHE A 481 -14.20 3.68 6.07
C PHE A 481 -13.98 5.16 6.48
N GLN A 482 -14.91 6.06 6.16
CA GLN A 482 -14.87 7.50 6.52
C GLN A 482 -13.58 8.22 6.06
N LEU A 483 -13.07 7.83 4.89
CA LEU A 483 -11.77 8.25 4.38
C LEU A 483 -11.78 9.68 3.83
N ARG A 484 -12.91 10.15 3.28
CA ARG A 484 -13.03 11.50 2.72
C ARG A 484 -12.63 12.58 3.74
N PRO A 485 -11.88 13.61 3.33
CA PRO A 485 -11.65 14.78 4.18
C PRO A 485 -12.92 15.54 4.51
N LEU A 486 -12.87 16.34 5.58
CA LEU A 486 -14.02 17.10 6.06
C LEU A 486 -14.20 18.42 5.28
N PRO A 487 -15.40 19.03 5.33
CA PRO A 487 -15.65 20.35 4.75
C PRO A 487 -14.67 21.44 5.23
N LYS A 488 -14.71 22.60 4.56
CA LYS A 488 -13.93 23.77 4.99
C LYS A 488 -14.42 24.30 6.35
N GLY A 489 -13.52 24.94 7.11
CA GLY A 489 -13.78 25.40 8.47
C GLY A 489 -14.05 24.27 9.49
N SER A 490 -13.72 23.02 9.16
CA SER A 490 -13.92 21.85 10.04
C SER A 490 -12.60 21.14 10.33
N PHE A 491 -12.41 20.78 11.61
CA PHE A 491 -11.32 19.92 12.09
C PHE A 491 -11.71 18.44 12.08
N PHE A 492 -10.72 17.56 11.92
CA PHE A 492 -10.84 16.15 12.24
C PHE A 492 -10.48 15.94 13.71
N GLU A 493 -11.46 15.58 14.53
CA GLU A 493 -11.29 15.27 15.97
C GLU A 493 -11.19 13.75 16.22
N GLY A 494 -10.96 12.96 15.16
CA GLY A 494 -11.02 11.50 15.16
C GLY A 494 -9.68 10.78 15.37
N TYR A 495 -8.65 11.46 15.88
CA TYR A 495 -7.38 10.82 16.23
C TYR A 495 -7.55 9.90 17.45
N ASP A 496 -7.12 8.64 17.33
CA ASP A 496 -7.21 7.63 18.38
C ASP A 496 -5.84 7.02 18.67
N ALA A 497 -5.22 7.45 19.78
CA ALA A 497 -3.92 6.96 20.23
C ALA A 497 -3.89 5.46 20.61
N CYS A 498 -5.03 4.77 20.67
CA CYS A 498 -5.12 3.32 20.87
C CYS A 498 -5.39 2.55 19.54
N VAL A 499 -5.30 3.22 18.38
CA VAL A 499 -5.18 2.63 17.03
C VAL A 499 -3.71 2.62 16.59
N HIS A 500 -3.23 1.48 16.07
CA HIS A 500 -1.87 1.39 15.52
C HIS A 500 -1.87 1.84 14.05
N PRO A 501 -1.15 2.93 13.67
CA PRO A 501 -1.16 3.44 12.29
C PRO A 501 -0.41 2.51 11.32
N GLY A 502 0.69 1.91 11.78
CA GLY A 502 1.68 1.21 10.96
C GLY A 502 1.18 0.20 9.92
N ILE A 503 2.01 -0.07 8.91
CA ILE A 503 1.65 -0.92 7.77
C ILE A 503 1.47 -2.38 8.19
N ARG A 504 0.32 -2.94 7.80
CA ARG A 504 -0.03 -4.34 8.03
C ARG A 504 0.44 -5.21 6.86
N GLN A 505 1.10 -6.34 7.13
CA GLN A 505 1.74 -7.16 6.08
C GLN A 505 0.80 -7.58 4.93
N GLY A 506 -0.49 -7.84 5.20
CA GLY A 506 -1.48 -8.15 4.15
C GLY A 506 -1.72 -7.00 3.14
N PHE A 507 -1.46 -5.76 3.53
CA PHE A 507 -1.39 -4.60 2.64
C PHE A 507 -0.05 -4.59 1.89
N PHE A 508 1.08 -4.70 2.61
CA PHE A 508 2.45 -4.62 2.09
C PHE A 508 2.79 -5.63 0.98
N VAL A 509 2.61 -6.94 1.23
CA VAL A 509 3.05 -7.98 0.29
C VAL A 509 1.97 -8.40 -0.72
N ALA A 510 0.76 -7.85 -0.62
CA ALA A 510 -0.36 -8.25 -1.47
C ALA A 510 -1.29 -7.10 -1.87
N ALA A 511 -2.05 -6.51 -0.93
CA ALA A 511 -3.20 -5.69 -1.34
C ALA A 511 -2.79 -4.39 -2.05
N PHE A 512 -1.77 -3.67 -1.58
CA PHE A 512 -1.34 -2.42 -2.24
C PHE A 512 -0.49 -2.67 -3.50
N ARG A 513 -0.06 -3.93 -3.73
CA ARG A 513 0.63 -4.36 -4.96
C ARG A 513 -0.29 -4.47 -6.19
N PHE A 514 -1.56 -4.07 -6.08
CA PHE A 514 -2.52 -4.07 -7.18
C PHE A 514 -2.04 -3.22 -8.38
N GLY A 515 -1.26 -2.16 -8.11
CA GLY A 515 -0.66 -1.30 -9.14
C GLY A 515 0.20 -2.05 -10.17
N HIS A 516 0.78 -3.21 -9.81
CA HIS A 516 1.51 -4.07 -10.75
C HIS A 516 0.64 -4.63 -11.89
N SER A 517 -0.69 -4.58 -11.76
CA SER A 517 -1.64 -4.88 -12.85
C SER A 517 -1.82 -3.70 -13.82
N MET A 518 -1.62 -2.48 -13.34
CA MET A 518 -1.93 -1.21 -14.00
C MET A 518 -0.79 -0.69 -14.90
N ILE A 519 0.43 -1.20 -14.72
CA ILE A 519 1.65 -0.89 -15.48
C ILE A 519 1.47 -1.18 -16.98
N ASN A 520 1.74 -0.23 -17.88
CA ASN A 520 1.71 -0.45 -19.34
C ASN A 520 2.86 -1.37 -19.84
N ASP A 521 2.81 -1.72 -21.12
CA ASP A 521 3.93 -2.36 -21.83
C ASP A 521 4.97 -1.32 -22.31
N PHE A 522 4.60 -0.04 -22.32
CA PHE A 522 5.38 1.11 -22.77
C PHE A 522 5.19 2.29 -21.80
N VAL A 523 6.08 3.28 -21.84
CA VAL A 523 5.91 4.57 -21.18
C VAL A 523 5.93 5.68 -22.24
N GLY A 524 4.94 6.56 -22.18
CA GLY A 524 4.82 7.73 -23.05
C GLY A 524 5.65 8.93 -22.60
N PHE A 525 6.08 9.73 -23.57
CA PHE A 525 6.76 11.00 -23.35
C PHE A 525 6.31 12.03 -24.42
N GLN A 526 5.98 13.27 -24.00
CA GLN A 526 5.46 14.33 -24.86
C GLN A 526 6.16 15.69 -24.62
N PRO A 527 7.11 16.11 -25.48
CA PRO A 527 7.70 17.45 -25.41
C PRO A 527 6.67 18.54 -25.77
N ALA A 528 6.93 19.81 -25.43
CA ALA A 528 6.05 20.93 -25.78
C ALA A 528 6.02 21.17 -27.30
N SER A 529 7.14 20.90 -27.98
CA SER A 529 7.23 20.90 -29.44
C SER A 529 7.97 19.65 -29.93
N GLY A 530 7.22 18.70 -30.49
CA GLY A 530 7.79 17.47 -31.07
C GLY A 530 6.75 16.34 -31.13
N ASP A 531 7.14 15.25 -31.80
CA ASP A 531 6.29 14.06 -31.91
C ASP A 531 6.23 13.28 -30.58
N TYR A 532 5.07 12.69 -30.32
CA TYR A 532 4.84 11.80 -29.19
C TYR A 532 5.68 10.52 -29.31
N ARG A 533 6.50 10.20 -28.30
CA ARG A 533 7.36 9.00 -28.26
C ARG A 533 6.92 8.02 -27.17
N ARG A 534 7.25 6.74 -27.35
CA ARG A 534 7.01 5.66 -26.38
C ARG A 534 8.16 4.67 -26.38
N ASP A 535 8.74 4.45 -25.20
CA ASP A 535 9.78 3.44 -24.97
C ASP A 535 9.17 2.22 -24.28
N ARG A 536 9.79 1.04 -24.40
CA ARG A 536 9.36 -0.11 -23.59
C ARG A 536 9.79 0.12 -22.15
N LEU A 537 9.03 -0.38 -21.18
CA LEU A 537 9.41 -0.22 -19.77
C LEU A 537 10.78 -0.86 -19.44
N ARG A 538 11.16 -1.97 -20.11
CA ARG A 538 12.51 -2.55 -19.92
C ARG A 538 13.65 -1.61 -20.34
N ASP A 539 13.41 -0.79 -21.36
CA ASP A 539 14.45 0.02 -22.02
C ASP A 539 14.78 1.29 -21.21
N ILE A 540 14.06 1.53 -20.11
CA ILE A 540 14.18 2.72 -19.23
C ILE A 540 14.29 2.38 -17.73
N PHE A 541 14.37 1.08 -17.36
CA PHE A 541 14.62 0.70 -15.97
C PHE A 541 16.05 1.12 -15.58
N ASN A 542 16.18 1.81 -14.44
CA ASN A 542 17.47 2.19 -13.84
C ASN A 542 18.34 3.10 -14.76
N ILE A 543 17.71 3.86 -15.66
CA ILE A 543 18.36 4.76 -16.64
C ILE A 543 17.83 6.19 -16.45
N PRO A 544 18.46 7.02 -15.60
CA PRO A 544 18.09 8.43 -15.39
C PRO A 544 18.39 9.36 -16.58
N ASP A 545 19.26 8.95 -17.51
CA ASP A 545 19.79 9.77 -18.63
C ASP A 545 18.75 10.61 -19.40
N HIS A 546 17.51 10.13 -19.54
CA HIS A 546 16.47 10.88 -20.24
C HIS A 546 16.09 12.20 -19.53
N LEU A 547 16.23 12.26 -18.20
CA LEU A 547 15.77 13.38 -17.38
C LEU A 547 16.80 14.51 -17.23
N TYR A 548 17.99 14.32 -17.81
CA TYR A 548 18.99 15.37 -18.05
C TYR A 548 18.86 16.02 -19.44
N GLN A 549 17.98 15.49 -20.30
CA GLN A 549 17.71 16.01 -21.65
C GLN A 549 16.67 17.13 -21.61
N ARG A 550 16.60 17.96 -22.66
CA ARG A 550 15.63 19.07 -22.73
C ARG A 550 14.20 18.59 -22.55
N GLU A 551 13.46 19.27 -21.68
CA GLU A 551 12.13 18.90 -21.19
C GLU A 551 12.04 17.47 -20.63
N GLY A 552 13.12 16.83 -20.17
CA GLY A 552 13.10 15.42 -19.75
C GLY A 552 12.04 15.13 -18.66
N ILE A 553 12.01 15.98 -17.63
CA ILE A 553 11.03 15.93 -16.53
C ILE A 553 9.61 16.22 -17.07
N GLU A 554 9.41 17.38 -17.70
CA GLU A 554 8.13 17.81 -18.26
C GLU A 554 7.53 16.78 -19.23
N GLN A 555 8.31 16.29 -20.20
CA GLN A 555 7.80 15.38 -21.23
C GLN A 555 7.37 14.04 -20.67
N THR A 556 8.06 13.54 -19.64
CA THR A 556 7.67 12.35 -18.89
C THR A 556 6.32 12.58 -18.22
N ILE A 557 6.18 13.69 -17.49
CA ILE A 557 4.96 14.07 -16.78
C ILE A 557 3.77 14.27 -17.75
N ARG A 558 3.97 14.93 -18.90
CA ARG A 558 2.95 15.03 -19.96
C ARG A 558 2.55 13.66 -20.52
N GLY A 559 3.53 12.79 -20.74
CA GLY A 559 3.29 11.42 -21.17
C GLY A 559 2.39 10.63 -20.22
N LEU A 560 2.58 10.77 -18.90
CA LEU A 560 1.80 10.04 -17.89
C LEU A 560 0.31 10.38 -17.87
N TYR A 561 -0.05 11.66 -18.06
CA TYR A 561 -1.47 12.07 -18.07
C TYR A 561 -2.12 11.97 -19.46
N LEU A 562 -1.34 11.77 -20.52
CA LEU A 562 -1.84 11.49 -21.87
C LEU A 562 -2.01 9.99 -22.16
N GLU A 563 -1.17 9.12 -21.58
CA GLU A 563 -1.36 7.67 -21.63
C GLU A 563 -2.51 7.20 -20.74
N ARG A 564 -3.11 6.07 -21.11
CA ARG A 564 -4.06 5.34 -20.25
C ARG A 564 -3.34 4.33 -19.38
N SER A 565 -3.92 4.04 -18.22
CA SER A 565 -3.52 2.92 -17.37
C SER A 565 -4.19 1.61 -17.81
N GLN A 566 -3.64 0.47 -17.35
CA GLN A 566 -4.24 -0.85 -17.52
C GLN A 566 -5.14 -1.19 -16.33
N SER A 567 -6.05 -2.14 -16.51
CA SER A 567 -7.00 -2.54 -15.46
C SER A 567 -6.33 -3.33 -14.33
N VAL A 568 -6.94 -3.26 -13.15
CA VAL A 568 -6.68 -4.23 -12.08
C VAL A 568 -7.45 -5.51 -12.40
N ASP A 569 -6.75 -6.50 -12.94
CA ASP A 569 -7.28 -7.83 -13.21
C ASP A 569 -6.17 -8.88 -13.07
N ARG A 570 -6.37 -10.12 -13.57
CA ARG A 570 -5.34 -11.16 -13.47
C ARG A 570 -4.11 -10.91 -14.35
N LEU A 571 -4.22 -10.18 -15.46
CA LEU A 571 -3.17 -9.97 -16.48
C LEU A 571 -2.13 -8.92 -16.05
N LYS A 572 -0.92 -9.00 -16.62
CA LYS A 572 0.18 -8.04 -16.36
C LYS A 572 0.99 -7.70 -17.61
N SER A 573 1.79 -6.64 -17.51
CA SER A 573 2.76 -6.23 -18.55
C SER A 573 3.79 -7.33 -18.76
N VAL A 574 4.13 -7.63 -20.02
CA VAL A 574 5.22 -8.60 -20.29
C VAL A 574 6.56 -8.09 -19.77
N GLU A 575 6.73 -6.77 -19.72
CA GLU A 575 7.92 -6.10 -19.22
C GLU A 575 8.20 -6.45 -17.76
N VAL A 576 7.18 -6.53 -16.88
CA VAL A 576 7.37 -6.94 -15.47
C VAL A 576 7.22 -8.44 -15.21
N LEU A 577 6.72 -9.20 -16.20
CA LEU A 577 6.53 -10.65 -16.11
C LEU A 577 7.78 -11.45 -16.50
N ASN A 578 8.57 -10.95 -17.45
CA ASN A 578 9.78 -11.61 -18.00
C ASN A 578 11.02 -10.71 -17.96
N HIS A 579 10.86 -9.38 -17.91
CA HIS A 579 11.92 -8.43 -18.28
C HIS A 579 12.16 -7.37 -17.19
N LEU A 580 11.74 -7.65 -15.95
CA LEU A 580 11.96 -6.76 -14.82
C LEU A 580 13.47 -6.63 -14.59
N PHE A 581 14.02 -5.42 -14.75
CA PHE A 581 15.47 -5.18 -14.74
C PHE A 581 16.26 -6.08 -15.72
N GLU A 582 15.74 -6.30 -16.94
CA GLU A 582 16.43 -7.07 -17.99
C GLU A 582 17.70 -6.37 -18.47
N ILE A 583 18.87 -6.83 -18.01
CA ILE A 583 20.17 -6.31 -18.48
C ILE A 583 20.63 -6.91 -19.82
N GLY A 584 20.04 -8.03 -20.24
CA GLY A 584 20.32 -8.71 -21.51
C GLY A 584 19.34 -9.87 -21.76
N PRO A 585 19.33 -10.47 -22.96
CA PRO A 585 18.28 -11.42 -23.35
C PRO A 585 18.09 -12.58 -22.36
N GLY A 586 16.96 -12.60 -21.66
CA GLY A 586 16.59 -13.67 -20.72
C GLY A 586 17.11 -13.51 -19.29
N THR A 587 17.77 -12.39 -18.94
CA THR A 587 18.23 -12.12 -17.55
C THR A 587 17.17 -11.45 -16.68
N GLY A 588 16.12 -10.89 -17.27
CA GLY A 588 15.07 -10.17 -16.55
C GLY A 588 14.28 -11.05 -15.58
N SER A 589 13.78 -10.44 -14.51
CA SER A 589 13.04 -11.10 -13.43
C SER A 589 11.52 -11.13 -13.67
N ASP A 590 10.82 -11.90 -12.82
CA ASP A 590 9.36 -12.07 -12.84
C ASP A 590 8.74 -11.50 -11.55
N LEU A 591 8.23 -10.27 -11.64
CA LEU A 591 7.63 -9.52 -10.53
C LEU A 591 6.47 -10.27 -9.86
N ILE A 592 5.75 -11.11 -10.61
CA ILE A 592 4.53 -11.75 -10.15
C ILE A 592 4.83 -13.07 -9.45
N SER A 593 5.81 -13.82 -9.96
CA SER A 593 6.44 -14.90 -9.20
C SER A 593 7.04 -14.38 -7.89
N ILE A 594 7.73 -13.23 -7.90
CA ILE A 594 8.27 -12.57 -6.70
C ILE A 594 7.16 -12.18 -5.71
N ASN A 595 6.07 -11.54 -6.14
CA ASN A 595 4.98 -11.13 -5.25
C ASN A 595 4.31 -12.33 -4.55
N ILE A 596 4.04 -13.41 -5.28
CA ILE A 596 3.47 -14.65 -4.70
C ILE A 596 4.41 -15.24 -3.66
N ASN A 597 5.71 -15.30 -3.96
CA ASN A 597 6.71 -15.84 -3.05
C ASN A 597 6.88 -14.96 -1.81
N ARG A 598 6.93 -13.63 -1.96
CA ARG A 598 7.03 -12.67 -0.85
C ARG A 598 5.80 -12.73 0.07
N GLY A 599 4.62 -13.05 -0.46
CA GLY A 599 3.44 -13.39 0.34
C GLY A 599 3.61 -14.64 1.21
N ARG A 600 4.26 -15.69 0.70
CA ARG A 600 4.55 -16.94 1.44
C ARG A 600 5.70 -16.79 2.43
N ASP A 601 6.66 -15.92 2.12
CA ASP A 601 7.82 -15.55 2.94
C ASP A 601 7.42 -14.80 4.21
N HIS A 602 6.55 -13.79 4.07
CA HIS A 602 5.91 -13.06 5.17
C HIS A 602 4.82 -13.89 5.87
N ALA A 603 4.52 -15.08 5.36
CA ALA A 603 3.51 -16.01 5.84
C ALA A 603 2.15 -15.37 6.11
N ILE A 604 1.70 -14.48 5.24
CA ILE A 604 0.33 -13.96 5.31
C ILE A 604 -0.68 -15.09 5.03
N PRO A 605 -1.84 -15.12 5.72
CA PRO A 605 -2.86 -16.12 5.46
C PRO A 605 -3.35 -16.17 4.00
N PRO A 606 -3.86 -17.32 3.53
CA PRO A 606 -4.46 -17.43 2.21
C PRO A 606 -5.65 -16.49 1.99
N TYR A 607 -5.96 -16.23 0.73
CA TYR A 607 -7.04 -15.34 0.26
C TYR A 607 -8.38 -15.51 1.01
N MET A 608 -8.79 -16.76 1.26
CA MET A 608 -10.07 -17.05 1.94
C MET A 608 -10.12 -16.60 3.40
N SER A 609 -8.97 -16.48 4.09
CA SER A 609 -8.89 -15.96 5.45
C SER A 609 -9.13 -14.44 5.49
N TYR A 610 -8.61 -13.71 4.51
CA TYR A 610 -8.86 -12.28 4.37
C TYR A 610 -10.31 -12.00 3.96
N ARG A 611 -10.93 -12.82 3.10
CA ARG A 611 -12.38 -12.73 2.86
C ARG A 611 -13.20 -12.92 4.14
N LYS A 612 -12.84 -13.88 4.99
CA LYS A 612 -13.48 -14.07 6.30
C LYS A 612 -13.31 -12.85 7.21
N MET A 613 -12.11 -12.28 7.27
CA MET A 613 -11.82 -11.05 8.03
C MET A 613 -12.70 -9.88 7.59
N CYS A 614 -12.84 -9.69 6.28
CA CYS A 614 -13.65 -8.63 5.67
C CYS A 614 -15.18 -8.86 5.74
N ASN A 615 -15.65 -9.90 6.44
CA ASN A 615 -17.04 -10.40 6.45
C ASN A 615 -17.61 -10.70 5.04
N LEU A 616 -16.76 -10.99 4.07
CA LEU A 616 -17.14 -11.33 2.70
C LEU A 616 -17.54 -12.81 2.59
N TYR A 617 -18.34 -13.15 1.58
CA TYR A 617 -18.77 -14.54 1.38
C TYR A 617 -17.58 -15.49 1.18
N THR A 618 -17.56 -16.60 1.93
CA THR A 618 -16.52 -17.63 1.88
C THR A 618 -17.07 -18.98 1.35
N THR A 619 -16.19 -19.79 0.79
CA THR A 619 -16.52 -21.04 0.07
C THR A 619 -15.44 -22.10 0.30
N ASN A 620 -15.78 -23.38 0.14
CA ASN A 620 -14.82 -24.50 0.05
C ASN A 620 -14.82 -25.11 -1.38
N LYS A 621 -15.26 -24.36 -2.40
CA LYS A 621 -15.31 -24.76 -3.82
C LYS A 621 -14.99 -23.57 -4.72
N PHE A 622 -14.21 -23.78 -5.77
CA PHE A 622 -13.90 -22.76 -6.80
C PHE A 622 -15.16 -22.21 -7.49
N SER A 623 -16.18 -23.04 -7.72
CA SER A 623 -17.47 -22.59 -8.27
C SER A 623 -18.25 -21.65 -7.34
N GLY A 624 -17.84 -21.50 -6.08
CA GLY A 624 -18.41 -20.56 -5.11
C GLY A 624 -17.63 -19.25 -4.97
N LEU A 625 -16.63 -19.00 -5.81
CA LEU A 625 -15.88 -17.75 -5.87
C LEU A 625 -16.70 -16.65 -6.55
N VAL A 626 -17.68 -16.10 -5.82
CA VAL A 626 -18.75 -15.25 -6.39
C VAL A 626 -18.26 -14.00 -7.12
N ASP A 627 -17.15 -13.40 -6.68
CA ASP A 627 -16.61 -12.16 -7.24
C ASP A 627 -15.61 -12.39 -8.38
N HIS A 628 -15.28 -13.65 -8.71
CA HIS A 628 -14.45 -14.00 -9.87
C HIS A 628 -15.32 -14.32 -11.09
N THR A 629 -14.85 -13.98 -12.30
CA THR A 629 -15.44 -14.43 -13.57
C THR A 629 -15.23 -15.94 -13.76
N GLN A 630 -16.04 -16.56 -14.61
CA GLN A 630 -16.02 -18.02 -14.76
C GLN A 630 -14.68 -18.58 -15.23
N ASP A 631 -14.00 -17.89 -16.15
CA ASP A 631 -12.67 -18.26 -16.65
C ASP A 631 -11.56 -18.07 -15.60
N VAL A 632 -11.69 -17.08 -14.71
CA VAL A 632 -10.79 -16.94 -13.55
C VAL A 632 -10.98 -18.12 -12.58
N ARG A 633 -12.22 -18.56 -12.34
CA ARG A 633 -12.49 -19.73 -11.47
C ARG A 633 -11.91 -21.02 -12.03
N GLU A 634 -11.98 -21.19 -13.35
CA GLU A 634 -11.41 -22.33 -14.07
C GLU A 634 -9.89 -22.33 -13.97
N LEU A 635 -9.22 -21.22 -14.30
CA LEU A 635 -7.76 -21.09 -14.15
C LEU A 635 -7.27 -21.30 -12.70
N LEU A 636 -8.02 -20.83 -11.70
CA LEU A 636 -7.70 -21.07 -10.29
C LEU A 636 -7.86 -22.55 -9.90
N ALA A 637 -8.88 -23.24 -10.42
CA ALA A 637 -9.11 -24.67 -10.19
C ALA A 637 -8.12 -25.59 -10.95
N GLU A 638 -7.56 -25.12 -12.06
CA GLU A 638 -6.47 -25.78 -12.79
C GLU A 638 -5.08 -25.52 -12.17
N THR A 639 -4.99 -24.60 -11.20
CA THR A 639 -3.74 -24.17 -10.57
C THR A 639 -3.60 -24.66 -9.12
N TYR A 640 -4.67 -24.62 -8.33
CA TYR A 640 -4.65 -24.96 -6.90
C TYR A 640 -5.55 -26.17 -6.60
N ASP A 641 -5.10 -27.08 -5.73
CA ASP A 641 -5.88 -28.25 -5.30
C ASP A 641 -7.15 -27.87 -4.51
N HIS A 642 -7.11 -26.76 -3.77
CA HIS A 642 -8.26 -26.29 -2.99
C HIS A 642 -8.33 -24.76 -2.91
N VAL A 643 -9.55 -24.22 -2.84
CA VAL A 643 -9.80 -22.76 -2.83
C VAL A 643 -9.17 -22.02 -1.64
N ASN A 644 -8.93 -22.72 -0.52
CA ASN A 644 -8.23 -22.16 0.65
C ASN A 644 -6.71 -22.09 0.47
N ASP A 645 -6.15 -22.63 -0.61
CA ASP A 645 -4.70 -22.64 -0.85
C ASP A 645 -4.21 -21.40 -1.61
N ILE A 646 -5.15 -20.68 -2.25
CA ILE A 646 -4.93 -19.49 -3.07
C ILE A 646 -4.19 -18.40 -2.28
N ASP A 647 -3.05 -17.95 -2.82
CA ASP A 647 -2.26 -16.85 -2.27
C ASP A 647 -3.04 -15.52 -2.37
N LEU A 648 -2.95 -14.65 -1.35
CA LEU A 648 -3.80 -13.46 -1.23
C LEU A 648 -3.75 -12.57 -2.48
N PHE A 649 -2.55 -12.26 -2.98
CA PHE A 649 -2.36 -11.44 -4.17
C PHE A 649 -3.09 -12.02 -5.39
N THR A 650 -2.83 -13.29 -5.71
CA THR A 650 -3.44 -14.02 -6.83
C THR A 650 -4.97 -14.01 -6.76
N GLY A 651 -5.53 -14.29 -5.58
CA GLY A 651 -6.98 -14.31 -5.37
C GLY A 651 -7.61 -12.93 -5.48
N ALA A 652 -7.07 -11.94 -4.77
CA ALA A 652 -7.67 -10.62 -4.63
C ALA A 652 -7.50 -9.72 -5.87
N VAL A 653 -6.34 -9.76 -6.54
CA VAL A 653 -6.10 -8.97 -7.78
C VAL A 653 -6.92 -9.49 -8.98
N SER A 654 -7.42 -10.72 -8.89
CA SER A 654 -8.24 -11.33 -9.95
C SER A 654 -9.74 -11.14 -9.74
N GLU A 655 -10.18 -10.54 -8.62
CA GLU A 655 -11.59 -10.24 -8.36
C GLU A 655 -12.15 -9.22 -9.38
N THR A 656 -13.45 -9.33 -9.67
CA THR A 656 -14.18 -8.29 -10.41
C THR A 656 -14.21 -7.01 -9.55
N PRO A 657 -13.86 -5.83 -10.09
CA PRO A 657 -13.97 -4.57 -9.37
C PRO A 657 -15.37 -4.30 -8.82
N LEU A 658 -15.43 -3.56 -7.71
CA LEU A 658 -16.68 -3.00 -7.21
C LEU A 658 -17.24 -1.95 -8.17
N ASP A 659 -18.56 -1.75 -8.13
CA ASP A 659 -19.24 -0.79 -8.99
C ASP A 659 -18.78 0.64 -8.62
N GLY A 660 -18.08 1.31 -9.54
CA GLY A 660 -17.46 2.63 -9.31
C GLY A 660 -16.01 2.62 -8.78
N ALA A 661 -15.46 1.44 -8.45
CA ALA A 661 -14.08 1.28 -7.99
C ALA A 661 -13.16 0.72 -9.09
N LEU A 662 -11.85 0.69 -8.83
CA LEU A 662 -10.89 -0.06 -9.65
C LEU A 662 -10.53 -1.43 -9.07
N VAL A 663 -10.83 -1.70 -7.79
CA VAL A 663 -10.45 -2.96 -7.12
C VAL A 663 -11.64 -3.78 -6.64
N GLY A 664 -11.44 -5.10 -6.49
CA GLY A 664 -12.44 -6.02 -5.94
C GLY A 664 -12.63 -5.88 -4.42
N PRO A 665 -13.69 -6.48 -3.84
CA PRO A 665 -14.08 -6.27 -2.45
C PRO A 665 -13.04 -6.66 -1.40
N THR A 666 -12.19 -7.66 -1.67
CA THR A 666 -11.13 -8.04 -0.72
C THR A 666 -10.00 -7.01 -0.70
N LEU A 667 -9.63 -6.46 -1.86
CA LEU A 667 -8.66 -5.36 -1.95
C LEU A 667 -9.24 -4.08 -1.34
N ALA A 668 -10.48 -3.73 -1.68
CA ALA A 668 -11.17 -2.54 -1.16
C ALA A 668 -11.23 -2.54 0.38
N CYS A 669 -11.53 -3.69 0.99
CA CYS A 669 -11.47 -3.91 2.42
C CYS A 669 -10.07 -3.64 3.02
N ILE A 670 -9.03 -4.32 2.52
CA ILE A 670 -7.68 -4.28 3.11
C ILE A 670 -7.06 -2.88 2.96
N ILE A 671 -7.24 -2.26 1.79
CA ILE A 671 -6.76 -0.90 1.50
C ILE A 671 -7.55 0.11 2.35
N GLY A 672 -8.88 0.03 2.39
CA GLY A 672 -9.71 0.93 3.18
C GLY A 672 -9.43 0.86 4.69
N LEU A 673 -9.18 -0.34 5.23
CA LEU A 673 -8.75 -0.53 6.62
C LEU A 673 -7.38 0.10 6.91
N GLN A 674 -6.39 -0.07 6.02
CA GLN A 674 -5.05 0.48 6.24
C GLN A 674 -5.06 2.02 6.12
N PHE A 675 -5.74 2.61 5.12
CA PHE A 675 -5.87 4.06 5.04
C PHE A 675 -6.73 4.64 6.17
N LYS A 676 -7.71 3.90 6.71
CA LYS A 676 -8.38 4.32 7.95
C LYS A 676 -7.41 4.36 9.14
N ALA A 677 -6.52 3.37 9.27
CA ALA A 677 -5.48 3.40 10.30
C ALA A 677 -4.48 4.55 10.12
N LEU A 678 -4.06 4.84 8.89
CA LEU A 678 -3.17 5.97 8.56
C LEU A 678 -3.82 7.34 8.81
N LYS A 679 -5.16 7.45 8.72
CA LYS A 679 -5.90 8.68 9.06
C LYS A 679 -6.18 8.83 10.56
N VAL A 680 -6.52 7.74 11.24
CA VAL A 680 -6.99 7.73 12.64
C VAL A 680 -5.85 7.61 13.65
N GLY A 681 -4.76 6.90 13.31
CA GLY A 681 -3.62 6.66 14.20
C GLY A 681 -2.47 7.66 14.03
N ASP A 682 -2.57 8.64 13.12
CA ASP A 682 -1.54 9.64 12.86
C ASP A 682 -1.85 10.95 13.62
N ARG A 683 -1.05 11.25 14.65
CA ARG A 683 -1.15 12.50 15.45
C ARG A 683 -0.99 13.74 14.57
N PHE A 684 -0.24 13.63 13.48
CA PHE A 684 0.09 14.70 12.54
C PHE A 684 -0.73 14.65 11.24
N TYR A 685 -1.87 13.95 11.21
CA TYR A 685 -2.79 13.99 10.07
C TYR A 685 -3.26 15.43 9.81
N TYR A 686 -3.24 15.90 8.56
CA TYR A 686 -3.29 17.35 8.29
C TYR A 686 -4.60 18.06 8.70
N GLU A 687 -5.71 17.34 8.90
CA GLU A 687 -6.95 17.90 9.42
C GLU A 687 -7.05 17.91 10.96
N ASN A 688 -6.10 17.31 11.67
CA ASN A 688 -6.18 17.03 13.10
C ASN A 688 -6.04 18.30 13.96
N ASN A 689 -6.86 18.41 15.01
CA ASN A 689 -6.85 19.51 15.97
C ASN A 689 -5.91 19.24 17.17
N GLU A 690 -4.69 18.78 16.89
CA GLU A 690 -3.70 18.52 17.93
C GLU A 690 -3.15 19.86 18.46
N PRO A 691 -3.18 20.16 19.78
CA PRO A 691 -2.88 21.50 20.30
C PRO A 691 -1.50 22.07 19.98
N PHE A 692 -0.49 21.23 19.73
CA PHE A 692 0.89 21.64 19.43
C PHE A 692 1.28 21.30 17.98
N ALA A 693 0.82 20.15 17.49
CA ALA A 693 1.17 19.59 16.18
C ALA A 693 0.15 19.86 15.07
N GLY A 694 -1.05 20.36 15.37
CA GLY A 694 -2.08 20.65 14.38
C GLY A 694 -1.75 21.82 13.44
N PHE A 695 -2.61 22.03 12.45
CA PHE A 695 -2.70 23.26 11.67
C PHE A 695 -3.88 24.11 12.17
N ARG A 696 -3.84 25.44 12.03
CA ARG A 696 -5.02 26.28 12.25
C ARG A 696 -6.04 26.03 11.13
N LEU A 697 -7.35 26.20 11.38
CA LEU A 697 -8.39 26.08 10.34
C LEU A 697 -8.09 26.91 9.08
N SER A 698 -7.54 28.12 9.26
CA SER A 698 -7.13 28.99 8.14
C SER A 698 -5.99 28.41 7.30
N GLN A 699 -5.12 27.57 7.86
CA GLN A 699 -4.06 26.86 7.14
C GLN A 699 -4.64 25.62 6.44
N ILE A 700 -5.51 24.86 7.13
CA ILE A 700 -6.22 23.70 6.58
C ILE A 700 -7.07 24.10 5.36
N ASP A 701 -7.80 25.21 5.42
CA ASP A 701 -8.65 25.69 4.32
C ASP A 701 -7.88 26.18 3.09
N GLN A 702 -6.58 26.45 3.24
CA GLN A 702 -5.65 26.70 2.13
C GLN A 702 -5.10 25.38 1.57
N ILE A 703 -4.66 24.44 2.42
CA ILE A 703 -4.23 23.10 1.99
C ILE A 703 -5.36 22.40 1.21
N LYS A 704 -6.62 22.56 1.66
CA LYS A 704 -7.86 22.18 0.97
C LYS A 704 -8.17 22.99 -0.31
N LYS A 705 -7.19 23.65 -0.92
CA LYS A 705 -7.24 24.19 -2.30
C LYS A 705 -6.38 23.37 -3.25
N THR A 706 -5.35 22.69 -2.77
CA THR A 706 -4.31 22.06 -3.60
C THR A 706 -4.85 20.85 -4.35
N THR A 707 -4.68 20.84 -5.67
CA THR A 707 -4.78 19.64 -6.51
C THR A 707 -3.42 19.30 -7.13
N LEU A 708 -3.22 18.04 -7.52
CA LEU A 708 -1.96 17.59 -8.12
C LEU A 708 -1.64 18.32 -9.43
N ALA A 709 -2.67 18.68 -10.21
CA ALA A 709 -2.53 19.51 -11.40
C ALA A 709 -1.88 20.88 -11.09
N GLN A 710 -2.19 21.47 -9.93
CA GLN A 710 -1.62 22.74 -9.51
C GLN A 710 -0.22 22.60 -8.91
N VAL A 711 0.10 21.50 -8.23
CA VAL A 711 1.50 21.18 -7.85
C VAL A 711 2.36 21.08 -9.11
N ILE A 712 1.90 20.35 -10.12
CA ILE A 712 2.57 20.24 -11.43
C ILE A 712 2.74 21.62 -12.08
N CYS A 713 1.66 22.38 -12.28
CA CYS A 713 1.73 23.68 -12.94
C CYS A 713 2.57 24.74 -12.19
N ARG A 714 2.75 24.64 -10.86
CA ARG A 714 3.58 25.59 -10.09
C ARG A 714 5.09 25.28 -10.14
N ASN A 715 5.49 24.11 -10.65
CA ASN A 715 6.88 23.60 -10.60
C ASN A 715 7.45 23.12 -11.95
N MET A 716 6.65 23.12 -13.02
CA MET A 716 7.03 22.55 -14.33
C MET A 716 6.44 23.36 -15.49
N ASN A 717 7.17 23.47 -16.61
CA ASN A 717 6.74 24.23 -17.79
C ASN A 717 5.76 23.44 -18.68
N ILE A 718 4.61 23.07 -18.12
CA ILE A 718 3.67 22.14 -18.75
C ILE A 718 2.76 22.79 -19.79
N GLY A 719 2.39 24.06 -19.58
CA GLY A 719 1.47 24.80 -20.45
C GLY A 719 0.00 24.42 -20.22
N LYS A 720 -0.39 23.17 -20.56
CA LYS A 720 -1.79 22.70 -20.45
C LYS A 720 -1.92 21.33 -19.81
N ILE A 721 -2.94 21.17 -18.97
CA ILE A 721 -3.15 19.97 -18.14
C ILE A 721 -4.64 19.72 -17.85
N GLN A 722 -5.04 18.48 -17.59
CA GLN A 722 -6.38 18.18 -17.06
C GLN A 722 -6.48 18.62 -15.60
N LYS A 723 -7.66 19.10 -15.17
CA LYS A 723 -7.90 19.54 -13.78
C LYS A 723 -7.72 18.46 -12.71
N ASN A 724 -7.86 17.19 -13.10
CA ASN A 724 -7.44 16.03 -12.31
C ASN A 724 -6.61 15.14 -13.24
N VAL A 725 -5.34 14.96 -12.91
CA VAL A 725 -4.35 14.32 -13.80
C VAL A 725 -4.51 12.79 -13.88
N PHE A 726 -5.36 12.21 -13.03
CA PHE A 726 -5.67 10.78 -13.03
C PHE A 726 -6.79 10.40 -14.00
N ILE A 727 -7.58 11.36 -14.50
CA ILE A 727 -8.76 11.09 -15.35
C ILE A 727 -8.47 11.45 -16.82
N HIS A 728 -8.42 10.41 -17.65
CA HIS A 728 -8.12 10.49 -19.08
C HIS A 728 -9.27 11.14 -19.87
N GLY A 729 -8.95 12.11 -20.72
CA GLY A 729 -9.92 12.74 -21.63
C GLY A 729 -10.81 13.82 -20.99
N LEU A 730 -10.49 14.31 -19.79
CA LEU A 730 -11.03 15.58 -19.31
C LEU A 730 -10.55 16.75 -20.20
N PRO A 731 -11.32 17.85 -20.29
CA PRO A 731 -10.84 19.08 -20.88
C PRO A 731 -9.58 19.60 -20.17
N GLU A 732 -8.59 20.00 -20.96
CA GLU A 732 -7.41 20.71 -20.46
C GLU A 732 -7.75 22.15 -20.08
N VAL A 733 -7.02 22.68 -19.12
CA VAL A 733 -6.95 24.11 -18.80
C VAL A 733 -5.51 24.61 -18.97
N ASP A 734 -5.37 25.93 -19.13
CA ASP A 734 -4.05 26.57 -19.11
C ASP A 734 -3.49 26.56 -17.68
N CYS A 735 -2.20 26.28 -17.52
CA CYS A 735 -1.58 26.28 -16.19
C CYS A 735 -1.69 27.65 -15.52
N ALA A 736 -1.64 28.73 -16.29
CA ALA A 736 -1.81 30.10 -15.80
C ALA A 736 -3.18 30.34 -15.14
N ASP A 737 -4.24 29.61 -15.53
CA ASP A 737 -5.58 29.73 -14.96
C ASP A 737 -5.77 28.98 -13.63
N ILE A 738 -4.78 28.16 -13.22
CA ILE A 738 -4.87 27.33 -12.00
C ILE A 738 -3.66 27.43 -11.06
N GLN A 739 -2.62 28.19 -11.41
CA GLN A 739 -1.42 28.41 -10.59
C GLN A 739 -1.66 29.16 -9.25
N ASP A 740 -2.91 29.53 -8.94
CA ASP A 740 -3.36 30.03 -7.63
C ASP A 740 -2.73 29.22 -6.48
N ASP A 741 -1.91 29.90 -5.68
CA ASP A 741 -1.13 29.29 -4.60
C ASP A 741 -1.90 29.29 -3.27
N ILE A 742 -1.38 28.55 -2.30
CA ILE A 742 -1.85 28.66 -0.92
C ILE A 742 -1.47 30.01 -0.32
N ASP A 743 -2.37 30.64 0.43
CA ASP A 743 -2.06 31.89 1.12
C ASP A 743 -1.22 31.62 2.37
N LEU A 744 0.10 31.75 2.17
CA LEU A 744 1.11 31.55 3.20
C LEU A 744 1.09 32.65 4.29
N THR A 745 0.32 33.74 4.16
CA THR A 745 0.17 34.72 5.26
C THR A 745 -0.52 34.11 6.48
N HIS A 746 -1.29 33.02 6.30
CA HIS A 746 -1.86 32.24 7.39
C HIS A 746 -0.84 31.39 8.18
N TRP A 747 0.46 31.44 7.84
CA TRP A 747 1.54 30.80 8.62
C TRP A 747 2.20 31.72 9.65
N ALA A 748 1.89 33.02 9.65
CA ALA A 748 2.41 33.99 10.61
C ALA A 748 2.22 33.52 12.06
N ASP A 749 3.25 33.66 12.89
CA ASP A 749 3.15 33.33 14.31
C ASP A 749 2.04 34.16 14.99
N PRO A 750 1.32 33.60 15.98
CA PRO A 750 0.24 34.35 16.66
C PRO A 750 0.77 35.65 17.25
N THR A 751 0.06 36.76 17.02
CA THR A 751 0.30 38.01 17.74
C THR A 751 0.10 37.79 19.24
N PRO A 752 1.07 38.16 20.11
CA PRO A 752 0.99 37.98 21.56
C PRO A 752 -0.20 38.66 22.24
#